data_AF-A0A6V7WN74-F1
#
_entry.id   AF-A0A6V7WN74-F1
#
_cell.length_a   1.000
_cell.length_b   1.000
_cell.length_c   1.000
_cell.angle_alpha   90.00
_cell.angle_beta   90.00
_cell.angle_gamma   90.00
#
_symmetry.space_group_name_H-M   'P 1'
#
loop_
_entity.id
_entity.type
_entity.pdbx_description
1 polymer ?
#
loop_
_entity_poly.entity_id
_entity_poly.type
_entity_poly.pdbx_seq_one_letter_code
_entity_poly.pdbx_strand_id
1 'polypeptide(L)'
;MRNFLECLFNSFINCLRNRLLSHHVLLAVACLLYTVFGAWVFRLLEGEHLKETKSKHLNLIDKNSILYADALWSLINNPPQRLNERELSEKELIKEILEGTREHFENYVDTVYSAHKSVRHGFEENPPTWDFKNSLFFTATMLTSIGYGYVCPTTFYGRLFGVLYCLIGIPLTLVNVANLAKFFTEFVFFLHYKFWAIWGNLRDFFRSRSNIPGQNSNENSGELIGENDDEQSFLERVRLVRFPPFIAFTLVIAYGFLAALIIQKQYEIKWTYLESLYFTFISILTVGFGDYRPHPENMFPVLILVICGVIFTTMCMDIVGRMYLKEIHYLGRKLQSNNPFYMIREAKAKKRRVAMANLLAQLAKGMIFAHRNFTEMQRKISLRKFSRHRRTSHILPDGTFMFARLPPDPPHECQIVSTSAYSVRLAWAPAFSSSDVKVTYNIRYRQKYEEFEEGEDKNSKIRELKGIQNFAVEIMSLQSCSLYEFRITAVSKYGESKPVILVQYTEPQLSPQHILATKLSPNSIELSWEPPYKRANDLKNYVVYWTDNSEARLGEWQKMNVYGRRVVFTELKYDWFYLFCATACFNNGERSPLSRALFAKTDKIEFNTKCVGHSRTIEIMEEIARKEEEREASETTPLLKRRGCTSFAI
;
A
#
# COMPACT_ATOMS: atom_id res chain seq x y z
N MET A 1 -9.71 3.45 -34.68
CA MET A 1 -9.97 2.56 -33.51
C MET A 1 -9.74 1.08 -33.82
N ARG A 2 -10.26 0.52 -34.92
CA ARG A 2 -10.14 -0.92 -35.23
C ARG A 2 -8.69 -1.41 -35.46
N ASN A 3 -7.91 -0.70 -36.28
CA ASN A 3 -6.49 -0.99 -36.50
C ASN A 3 -5.60 -0.77 -35.26
N PHE A 4 -6.10 0.02 -34.29
CA PHE A 4 -5.40 0.31 -33.03
C PHE A 4 -5.58 -0.82 -32.01
N LEU A 5 -6.78 -1.39 -31.94
CA LEU A 5 -7.07 -2.59 -31.17
C LEU A 5 -6.30 -3.82 -31.69
N GLU A 6 -6.21 -3.98 -33.02
CA GLU A 6 -5.44 -5.09 -33.62
C GLU A 6 -3.93 -4.97 -33.40
N CYS A 7 -3.38 -3.76 -33.47
CA CYS A 7 -1.95 -3.54 -33.22
C CYS A 7 -1.61 -3.75 -31.72
N LEU A 8 -2.50 -3.32 -30.82
CA LEU A 8 -2.42 -3.62 -29.38
C LEU A 8 -2.51 -5.12 -29.11
N PHE A 9 -3.44 -5.81 -29.77
CA PHE A 9 -3.66 -7.25 -29.60
C PHE A 9 -2.45 -8.06 -30.12
N ASN A 10 -1.89 -7.69 -31.26
CA ASN A 10 -0.73 -8.38 -31.85
C ASN A 10 0.58 -8.11 -31.12
N SER A 11 0.82 -6.88 -30.66
CA SER A 11 2.00 -6.54 -29.84
C SER A 11 1.92 -7.23 -28.46
N PHE A 12 0.71 -7.31 -27.89
CA PHE A 12 0.43 -8.06 -26.68
C PHE A 12 0.68 -9.56 -26.88
N ILE A 13 0.10 -10.19 -27.91
CA ILE A 13 0.30 -11.62 -28.20
C ILE A 13 1.77 -11.96 -28.40
N ASN A 14 2.54 -11.13 -29.11
CA ASN A 14 3.96 -11.40 -29.35
C ASN A 14 4.84 -11.25 -28.10
N CYS A 15 4.51 -10.32 -27.20
CA CYS A 15 5.17 -10.17 -25.89
C CYS A 15 4.78 -11.31 -24.93
N LEU A 16 3.50 -11.70 -24.96
CA LEU A 16 2.94 -12.80 -24.17
C LEU A 16 3.57 -14.15 -24.56
N ARG A 17 3.80 -14.38 -25.87
CA ARG A 17 4.24 -15.66 -26.45
C ARG A 17 5.66 -16.10 -26.04
N ASN A 18 6.57 -15.18 -25.71
CA ASN A 18 8.00 -15.51 -25.71
C ASN A 18 8.67 -15.76 -24.34
N ARG A 19 8.05 -15.47 -23.18
CA ARG A 19 8.76 -15.67 -21.88
C ARG A 19 7.93 -15.98 -20.63
N LEU A 20 6.67 -15.53 -20.56
CA LEU A 20 5.83 -15.63 -19.34
C LEU A 20 4.70 -16.65 -19.45
N LEU A 21 4.26 -17.00 -20.67
CA LEU A 21 3.12 -17.89 -20.86
C LEU A 21 3.37 -19.31 -20.34
N SER A 22 4.56 -19.88 -20.51
CA SER A 22 4.76 -21.32 -20.27
C SER A 22 4.54 -21.72 -18.80
N HIS A 23 5.12 -21.00 -17.84
CA HIS A 23 5.03 -21.39 -16.43
C HIS A 23 3.67 -21.01 -15.80
N HIS A 24 3.10 -19.86 -16.16
CA HIS A 24 1.79 -19.44 -15.67
C HIS A 24 0.65 -20.26 -16.28
N VAL A 25 0.71 -20.55 -17.59
CA VAL A 25 -0.28 -21.43 -18.24
C VAL A 25 -0.09 -22.87 -17.81
N LEU A 26 1.14 -23.36 -17.59
CA LEU A 26 1.35 -24.71 -17.04
C LEU A 26 0.69 -24.86 -15.67
N LEU A 27 0.84 -23.88 -14.78
CA LEU A 27 0.19 -23.91 -13.46
C LEU A 27 -1.34 -23.82 -13.57
N ALA A 28 -1.86 -22.97 -14.45
CA ALA A 28 -3.30 -22.86 -14.69
C ALA A 28 -3.89 -24.15 -15.27
N VAL A 29 -3.20 -24.77 -16.24
CA VAL A 29 -3.58 -26.08 -16.81
C VAL A 29 -3.50 -27.17 -15.75
N ALA A 30 -2.46 -27.19 -14.91
CA ALA A 30 -2.36 -28.14 -13.80
C ALA A 30 -3.53 -27.98 -12.81
N CYS A 31 -3.92 -26.75 -12.48
CA CYS A 31 -5.10 -26.50 -11.63
C CYS A 31 -6.40 -26.95 -12.29
N LEU A 32 -6.58 -26.71 -13.59
CA LEU A 32 -7.75 -27.18 -14.33
C LEU A 32 -7.82 -28.71 -14.35
N LEU A 33 -6.72 -29.39 -14.67
CA LEU A 33 -6.64 -30.85 -14.60
C LEU A 33 -6.94 -31.37 -13.19
N TYR A 34 -6.46 -30.68 -12.15
CA TYR A 34 -6.74 -31.03 -10.77
C TYR A 34 -8.24 -30.90 -10.41
N THR A 35 -8.91 -29.84 -10.89
CA THR A 35 -10.37 -29.65 -10.68
C THR A 35 -11.20 -30.73 -11.38
N VAL A 36 -10.81 -31.10 -12.60
CA VAL A 36 -11.45 -32.17 -13.39
C VAL A 36 -11.23 -33.53 -12.75
N PHE A 37 -10.00 -33.81 -12.27
CA PHE A 37 -9.69 -35.03 -11.54
C PHE A 37 -10.56 -35.17 -10.28
N GLY A 38 -10.67 -34.10 -9.48
CA GLY A 38 -11.55 -34.10 -8.31
C GLY A 38 -13.00 -34.35 -8.68
N ALA A 39 -13.50 -33.69 -9.73
CA ALA A 39 -14.89 -33.83 -10.19
C ALA A 39 -15.20 -35.28 -10.62
N TRP A 40 -14.24 -35.93 -11.27
CA TRP A 40 -14.36 -37.34 -11.66
C TRP A 40 -14.39 -38.26 -10.43
N VAL A 41 -13.51 -38.06 -9.45
CA VAL A 41 -13.46 -38.88 -8.23
C VAL A 41 -14.73 -38.71 -7.38
N PHE A 42 -15.20 -37.49 -7.15
CA PHE A 42 -16.42 -37.26 -6.37
C PHE A 42 -17.67 -37.87 -7.04
N ARG A 43 -17.76 -37.78 -8.38
CA ARG A 43 -18.82 -38.45 -9.14
C ARG A 43 -18.81 -39.95 -8.91
N LEU A 44 -17.64 -40.58 -8.88
CA LEU A 44 -17.51 -42.03 -8.67
C LEU A 44 -17.87 -42.44 -7.23
N LEU A 45 -17.42 -41.68 -6.23
CA LEU A 45 -17.62 -42.04 -4.82
C LEU A 45 -19.05 -41.77 -4.32
N GLU A 46 -19.67 -40.68 -4.76
CA GLU A 46 -20.95 -40.20 -4.19
C GLU A 46 -22.14 -40.40 -5.15
N GLY A 47 -21.88 -40.60 -6.45
CA GLY A 47 -22.92 -40.65 -7.47
C GLY A 47 -23.90 -41.80 -7.30
N GLU A 48 -23.41 -43.00 -7.00
CA GLU A 48 -24.28 -44.17 -6.78
C GLU A 48 -25.01 -44.09 -5.44
N HIS A 49 -24.29 -43.71 -4.38
CA HIS A 49 -24.86 -43.60 -3.03
C HIS A 49 -26.01 -42.59 -2.95
N LEU A 50 -25.89 -41.44 -3.63
CA LEU A 50 -26.96 -40.43 -3.68
C LEU A 50 -28.20 -40.97 -4.40
N LYS A 51 -28.02 -41.66 -5.54
CA LYS A 51 -29.13 -42.25 -6.30
C LYS A 51 -29.87 -43.30 -5.48
N GLU A 52 -29.13 -44.17 -4.81
CA GLU A 52 -29.69 -45.23 -3.96
C GLU A 52 -30.46 -44.64 -2.76
N THR A 53 -29.85 -43.69 -2.05
CA THR A 53 -30.47 -43.03 -0.89
C THR A 53 -31.73 -42.28 -1.28
N LYS A 54 -31.70 -41.55 -2.40
CA LYS A 54 -32.87 -40.85 -2.93
C LYS A 54 -33.99 -41.82 -3.32
N SER A 55 -33.67 -42.91 -4.01
CA SER A 55 -34.65 -43.94 -4.37
C SER A 55 -35.30 -44.57 -3.13
N LYS A 56 -34.50 -44.89 -2.10
CA LYS A 56 -35.01 -45.42 -0.82
C LYS A 56 -35.98 -44.45 -0.13
N HIS A 57 -35.62 -43.17 -0.05
CA HIS A 57 -36.48 -42.15 0.57
C HIS A 57 -37.76 -41.90 -0.24
N LEU A 58 -37.68 -41.84 -1.56
CA LEU A 58 -38.86 -41.69 -2.42
C LEU A 58 -39.83 -42.86 -2.23
N ASN A 59 -39.33 -44.10 -2.25
CA ASN A 59 -40.16 -45.28 -2.03
C ASN A 59 -40.80 -45.29 -0.64
N LEU A 60 -40.10 -44.80 0.39
CA LEU A 60 -40.65 -44.67 1.75
C LEU A 60 -41.75 -43.59 1.83
N ILE A 61 -41.53 -42.45 1.17
CA ILE A 61 -42.51 -41.36 1.09
C ILE A 61 -43.77 -41.85 0.36
N ASP A 62 -43.61 -42.54 -0.76
CA ASP A 62 -44.73 -43.11 -1.53
C ASP A 62 -45.48 -44.18 -0.73
N LYS A 63 -44.76 -45.05 -0.02
CA LYS A 63 -45.38 -46.04 0.85
C LYS A 63 -46.21 -45.38 1.97
N ASN A 64 -45.66 -44.38 2.64
CA ASN A 64 -46.34 -43.70 3.75
C ASN A 64 -47.48 -42.80 3.28
N SER A 65 -47.38 -42.19 2.09
CA SER A 65 -48.47 -41.41 1.50
C SER A 65 -49.67 -42.31 1.17
N ILE A 66 -49.41 -43.51 0.62
CA ILE A 66 -50.45 -44.51 0.37
C ILE A 66 -51.06 -44.99 1.68
N LEU A 67 -50.25 -45.34 2.69
CA LEU A 67 -50.77 -45.77 4.00
C LEU A 67 -51.63 -44.70 4.68
N TYR A 68 -51.25 -43.43 4.56
CA TYR A 68 -52.05 -42.31 5.08
C TYR A 68 -53.36 -42.15 4.31
N ALA A 69 -53.33 -42.24 2.98
CA ALA A 69 -54.53 -42.20 2.14
C ALA A 69 -55.47 -43.38 2.41
N ASP A 70 -54.94 -44.59 2.58
CA ASP A 70 -55.69 -45.80 2.90
C ASP A 70 -56.31 -45.71 4.31
N ALA A 71 -55.57 -45.17 5.29
CA ALA A 71 -56.10 -44.93 6.63
C ALA A 71 -57.30 -43.96 6.59
N LEU A 72 -57.17 -42.83 5.87
CA LEU A 72 -58.27 -41.90 5.61
C LEU A 72 -59.45 -42.60 4.92
N TRP A 73 -59.18 -43.36 3.87
CA TRP A 73 -60.21 -44.07 3.10
C TRP A 73 -60.95 -45.13 3.94
N SER A 74 -60.24 -45.85 4.79
CA SER A 74 -60.81 -46.87 5.68
C SER A 74 -61.73 -46.26 6.74
N LEU A 75 -61.35 -45.11 7.31
CA LEU A 75 -62.17 -44.39 8.29
C LEU A 75 -63.45 -43.82 7.68
N ILE A 76 -63.40 -43.37 6.43
CA ILE A 76 -64.58 -42.85 5.71
C ILE A 76 -65.56 -43.99 5.37
N ASN A 77 -65.06 -45.13 4.88
CA ASN A 77 -65.92 -46.23 4.41
C ASN A 77 -66.41 -47.16 5.54
N ASN A 78 -65.62 -47.33 6.60
CA ASN A 78 -65.98 -48.14 7.77
C ASN A 78 -65.89 -47.29 9.04
N PRO A 79 -66.81 -46.32 9.23
CA PRO A 79 -66.79 -45.49 10.41
C PRO A 79 -67.02 -46.35 11.67
N PRO A 80 -66.25 -46.18 12.75
CA PRO A 80 -66.52 -46.84 14.02
C PRO A 80 -67.98 -46.64 14.44
N GLN A 81 -68.62 -47.67 15.01
CA GLN A 81 -70.06 -47.67 15.38
C GLN A 81 -70.52 -46.41 16.16
N ARG A 82 -69.63 -45.80 16.95
CA ARG A 82 -69.87 -44.53 17.67
C ARG A 82 -70.23 -43.35 16.77
N LEU A 83 -69.83 -43.35 15.50
CA LEU A 83 -70.13 -42.31 14.51
C LEU A 83 -71.50 -42.49 13.84
N ASN A 84 -72.05 -43.71 13.80
CA ASN A 84 -73.35 -43.99 13.18
C ASN A 84 -74.55 -43.69 14.11
N GLU A 85 -74.32 -43.60 15.43
CA GLU A 85 -75.40 -43.48 16.44
C GLU A 85 -75.65 -42.04 16.92
N ARG A 86 -74.84 -41.05 16.52
CA ARG A 86 -74.99 -39.65 16.91
C ARG A 86 -75.01 -38.76 15.68
N GLU A 87 -76.01 -37.86 15.58
CA GLU A 87 -75.96 -36.68 14.70
C GLU A 87 -74.81 -35.77 15.17
N LEU A 88 -73.60 -36.14 14.78
CA LEU A 88 -72.37 -35.52 15.20
C LEU A 88 -72.16 -34.24 14.38
N SER A 89 -71.86 -33.12 15.05
CA SER A 89 -71.56 -31.86 14.37
C SER A 89 -70.35 -32.04 13.44
N GLU A 90 -70.36 -31.40 12.27
CA GLU A 90 -69.25 -31.47 11.29
C GLU A 90 -67.86 -31.28 11.93
N LYS A 91 -67.77 -30.42 12.95
CA LYS A 91 -66.53 -30.12 13.68
C LYS A 91 -66.00 -31.29 14.51
N GLU A 92 -66.90 -32.06 15.12
CA GLU A 92 -66.53 -33.19 15.97
C GLU A 92 -66.16 -34.41 15.11
N LEU A 93 -66.82 -34.59 13.95
CA LEU A 93 -66.43 -35.59 12.95
C LEU A 93 -65.00 -35.34 12.43
N ILE A 94 -64.70 -34.09 12.06
CA ILE A 94 -63.35 -33.71 11.62
C ILE A 94 -62.31 -34.00 12.70
N LYS A 95 -62.63 -33.75 13.97
CA LYS A 95 -61.72 -33.97 15.10
C LYS A 95 -61.39 -35.45 15.27
N GLU A 96 -62.39 -36.33 15.20
CA GLU A 96 -62.18 -37.78 15.34
C GLU A 96 -61.35 -38.34 14.18
N ILE A 97 -61.58 -37.86 12.94
CA ILE A 97 -60.79 -38.24 11.77
C ILE A 97 -59.33 -37.77 11.92
N LEU A 98 -59.12 -36.55 12.42
CA LEU A 98 -57.78 -36.00 12.66
C LEU A 98 -57.03 -36.80 13.73
N GLU A 99 -57.72 -37.19 14.81
CA GLU A 99 -57.12 -38.00 15.87
C GLU A 99 -56.83 -39.44 15.39
N GLY A 100 -57.73 -40.05 14.62
CA GLY A 100 -57.57 -41.40 14.09
C GLY A 100 -56.49 -41.52 13.01
N THR A 101 -56.21 -40.45 12.26
CA THR A 101 -55.17 -40.43 11.21
C THR A 101 -53.86 -39.80 11.64
N ARG A 102 -53.80 -39.26 12.87
CA ARG A 102 -52.66 -38.50 13.40
C ARG A 102 -51.34 -39.25 13.30
N GLU A 103 -51.30 -40.51 13.69
CA GLU A 103 -50.07 -41.31 13.69
C GLU A 103 -49.53 -41.53 12.27
N HIS A 104 -50.42 -41.83 11.30
CA HIS A 104 -50.03 -41.99 9.90
C HIS A 104 -49.56 -40.67 9.28
N PHE A 105 -50.19 -39.56 9.65
CA PHE A 105 -49.77 -38.23 9.24
C PHE A 105 -48.40 -37.86 9.82
N GLU A 106 -48.19 -38.04 11.13
CA GLU A 106 -46.91 -37.77 11.80
C GLU A 106 -45.79 -38.63 11.18
N ASN A 107 -46.03 -39.92 10.94
CA ASN A 107 -45.07 -40.80 10.26
C ASN A 107 -44.76 -40.35 8.83
N TYR A 108 -45.76 -39.91 8.06
CA TYR A 108 -45.54 -39.36 6.73
C TYR A 108 -44.68 -38.08 6.78
N VAL A 109 -45.05 -37.13 7.63
CA VAL A 109 -44.32 -35.86 7.82
C VAL A 109 -42.89 -36.12 8.28
N ASP A 110 -42.67 -37.04 9.23
CA ASP A 110 -41.34 -37.42 9.70
C ASP A 110 -40.50 -38.06 8.60
N THR A 111 -41.10 -38.87 7.72
CA THR A 111 -40.37 -39.41 6.56
C THR A 111 -39.99 -38.35 5.53
N VAL A 112 -40.87 -37.37 5.28
CA VAL A 112 -40.56 -36.24 4.40
C VAL A 112 -39.48 -35.35 5.02
N TYR A 113 -39.57 -35.09 6.32
CA TYR A 113 -38.60 -34.28 7.06
C TYR A 113 -37.22 -34.96 7.13
N SER A 114 -37.18 -36.24 7.45
CA SER A 114 -35.93 -37.02 7.49
C SER A 114 -35.28 -37.14 6.11
N ALA A 115 -36.08 -37.28 5.05
CA ALA A 115 -35.60 -37.24 3.67
C ALA A 115 -35.00 -35.87 3.30
N HIS A 116 -35.66 -34.77 3.64
CA HIS A 116 -35.12 -33.42 3.42
C HIS A 116 -33.82 -33.16 4.20
N LYS A 117 -33.72 -33.70 5.42
CA LYS A 117 -32.53 -33.60 6.26
C LYS A 117 -31.36 -34.45 5.71
N SER A 118 -31.65 -35.62 5.12
CA SER A 118 -30.63 -36.50 4.56
C SER A 118 -30.11 -36.02 3.20
N VAL A 119 -30.96 -35.40 2.39
CA VAL A 119 -30.59 -34.87 1.07
C VAL A 119 -30.95 -33.39 0.95
N ARG A 120 -29.96 -32.53 1.24
CA ARG A 120 -30.10 -31.06 1.14
C ARG A 120 -30.51 -30.65 -0.28
N HIS A 121 -31.62 -29.91 -0.41
CA HIS A 121 -32.23 -29.51 -1.70
C HIS A 121 -32.57 -30.66 -2.67
N GLY A 122 -32.60 -31.91 -2.18
CA GLY A 122 -32.72 -33.12 -3.02
C GLY A 122 -34.08 -33.35 -3.69
N PHE A 123 -35.10 -32.59 -3.28
CA PHE A 123 -36.51 -32.76 -3.67
C PHE A 123 -37.11 -31.50 -4.30
N GLU A 124 -36.30 -30.49 -4.66
CA GLU A 124 -36.74 -29.33 -5.43
C GLU A 124 -36.99 -29.70 -6.91
N GLU A 125 -37.62 -28.80 -7.66
CA GLU A 125 -37.96 -28.95 -9.10
C GLU A 125 -36.73 -29.27 -9.98
N ASN A 126 -35.52 -28.97 -9.50
CA ASN A 126 -34.22 -29.32 -10.13
C ASN A 126 -33.18 -29.79 -9.09
N PRO A 127 -33.29 -31.04 -8.61
CA PRO A 127 -32.50 -31.49 -7.48
C PRO A 127 -31.01 -31.58 -7.85
N PRO A 128 -30.10 -31.23 -6.92
CA PRO A 128 -28.68 -31.32 -7.18
C PRO A 128 -28.25 -32.79 -7.23
N THR A 129 -27.56 -33.15 -8.31
CA THR A 129 -27.07 -34.51 -8.58
C THR A 129 -25.55 -34.50 -8.72
N TRP A 130 -24.90 -35.64 -8.45
CA TRP A 130 -23.47 -35.85 -8.72
C TRP A 130 -23.18 -36.12 -10.20
N ASP A 131 -23.66 -35.24 -11.07
CA ASP A 131 -23.30 -35.25 -12.49
C ASP A 131 -21.96 -34.53 -12.70
N PHE A 132 -21.29 -34.77 -13.83
CA PHE A 132 -19.98 -34.17 -14.09
C PHE A 132 -19.98 -32.64 -14.00
N LYS A 133 -21.04 -31.98 -14.50
CA LYS A 133 -21.19 -30.51 -14.45
C LYS A 133 -21.27 -30.00 -13.01
N ASN A 134 -22.16 -30.59 -12.20
CA ASN A 134 -22.35 -30.25 -10.79
C ASN A 134 -21.10 -30.61 -9.96
N SER A 135 -20.44 -31.72 -10.28
CA SER A 135 -19.22 -32.18 -9.61
C SER A 135 -18.05 -31.23 -9.88
N LEU A 136 -17.91 -30.73 -11.11
CA LEU A 136 -16.90 -29.73 -11.45
C LEU A 136 -17.18 -28.38 -10.78
N PHE A 137 -18.45 -27.97 -10.74
CA PHE A 137 -18.85 -26.78 -10.01
C PHE A 137 -18.55 -26.91 -8.52
N PHE A 138 -18.86 -28.06 -7.92
CA PHE A 138 -18.52 -28.37 -6.53
C PHE A 138 -17.01 -28.32 -6.28
N THR A 139 -16.19 -28.99 -7.09
CA THR A 139 -14.73 -28.99 -6.87
C THR A 139 -14.11 -27.63 -7.09
N ALA A 140 -14.52 -26.89 -8.12
CA ALA A 140 -14.01 -25.55 -8.39
C ALA A 140 -14.38 -24.55 -7.28
N THR A 141 -15.61 -24.63 -6.75
CA THR A 141 -16.07 -23.74 -5.66
C THR A 141 -15.51 -24.13 -4.29
N MET A 142 -15.24 -25.42 -4.08
CA MET A 142 -14.54 -25.92 -2.89
C MET A 142 -13.08 -25.47 -2.87
N LEU A 143 -12.38 -25.56 -3.99
CA LEU A 143 -10.97 -25.16 -4.10
C LEU A 143 -10.78 -23.65 -4.01
N THR A 144 -11.71 -22.86 -4.56
CA THR A 144 -11.73 -21.40 -4.42
C THR A 144 -12.22 -20.93 -3.04
N SER A 145 -12.47 -21.85 -2.10
CA SER A 145 -12.95 -21.58 -0.74
C SER A 145 -14.30 -20.83 -0.67
N ILE A 146 -15.09 -20.88 -1.73
CA ILE A 146 -16.45 -20.30 -1.76
C ILE A 146 -17.43 -21.24 -1.04
N GLY A 147 -17.41 -22.53 -1.43
CA GLY A 147 -18.11 -23.59 -0.71
C GLY A 147 -19.62 -23.40 -0.49
N TYR A 148 -20.42 -23.16 -1.54
CA TYR A 148 -21.88 -22.95 -1.41
C TYR A 148 -22.65 -24.05 -0.67
N GLY A 149 -22.17 -25.30 -0.72
CA GLY A 149 -22.80 -26.39 0.01
C GLY A 149 -24.15 -26.88 -0.55
N TYR A 150 -24.44 -26.63 -1.84
CA TYR A 150 -25.58 -27.23 -2.56
C TYR A 150 -25.47 -28.76 -2.64
N VAL A 151 -24.23 -29.25 -2.80
CA VAL A 151 -23.86 -30.66 -2.84
C VAL A 151 -22.72 -30.83 -1.84
N CYS A 152 -22.77 -31.90 -1.04
CA CYS A 152 -21.70 -32.26 -0.13
C CYS A 152 -21.54 -33.78 -0.06
N PRO A 153 -20.32 -34.29 0.12
CA PRO A 153 -20.11 -35.72 0.26
C PRO A 153 -20.73 -36.24 1.55
N THR A 154 -21.59 -37.25 1.45
CA THR A 154 -22.21 -37.91 2.61
C THR A 154 -21.46 -39.18 2.99
N THR A 155 -20.76 -39.82 2.05
CA THR A 155 -19.99 -41.04 2.33
C THR A 155 -18.75 -40.75 3.16
N PHE A 156 -18.31 -41.74 3.94
CA PHE A 156 -17.05 -41.65 4.68
C PHE A 156 -15.85 -41.42 3.75
N TYR A 157 -15.78 -42.18 2.65
CA TYR A 157 -14.68 -42.10 1.69
C TYR A 157 -14.67 -40.78 0.92
N GLY A 158 -15.83 -40.26 0.52
CA GLY A 158 -15.94 -38.95 -0.14
C GLY A 158 -15.53 -37.80 0.78
N ARG A 159 -15.88 -37.87 2.07
CA ARG A 159 -15.43 -36.88 3.08
C ARG A 159 -13.93 -36.96 3.32
N LEU A 160 -13.37 -38.15 3.50
CA LEU A 160 -11.93 -38.36 3.69
C LEU A 160 -11.14 -37.86 2.46
N PHE A 161 -11.60 -38.21 1.26
CA PHE A 161 -11.02 -37.71 0.01
C PHE A 161 -11.09 -36.18 -0.05
N GLY A 162 -12.23 -35.58 0.29
CA GLY A 162 -12.40 -34.13 0.31
C GLY A 162 -11.40 -33.42 1.24
N VAL A 163 -11.14 -33.97 2.43
CA VAL A 163 -10.15 -33.41 3.36
C VAL A 163 -8.74 -33.42 2.75
N LEU A 164 -8.30 -34.57 2.22
CA LEU A 164 -6.97 -34.72 1.61
C LEU A 164 -6.83 -33.87 0.33
N TYR A 165 -7.89 -33.80 -0.47
CA TYR A 165 -7.95 -33.03 -1.69
C TYR A 165 -7.88 -31.52 -1.41
N CYS A 166 -8.59 -31.01 -0.40
CA CYS A 166 -8.52 -29.60 0.00
C CYS A 166 -7.14 -29.19 0.54
N LEU A 167 -6.47 -30.08 1.28
CA LEU A 167 -5.16 -29.79 1.87
C LEU A 167 -4.09 -29.46 0.82
N ILE A 168 -4.15 -30.11 -0.34
CA ILE A 168 -3.24 -29.86 -1.47
C ILE A 168 -3.83 -28.81 -2.43
N GLY A 169 -5.13 -28.91 -2.69
CA GLY A 169 -5.81 -28.11 -3.70
C GLY A 169 -5.98 -26.63 -3.35
N ILE A 170 -6.29 -26.29 -2.09
CA ILE A 170 -6.46 -24.89 -1.69
C ILE A 170 -5.14 -24.11 -1.82
N PRO A 171 -3.99 -24.58 -1.30
CA PRO A 171 -2.71 -23.91 -1.54
C PRO A 171 -2.37 -23.77 -3.03
N LEU A 172 -2.59 -24.83 -3.81
CA LEU A 172 -2.31 -24.82 -5.25
C LEU A 172 -3.14 -23.75 -5.99
N THR A 173 -4.44 -23.68 -5.69
CA THR A 173 -5.35 -22.71 -6.30
C THR A 173 -5.09 -21.29 -5.83
N LEU A 174 -4.75 -21.07 -4.55
CA LEU A 174 -4.35 -19.75 -4.04
C LEU A 174 -3.09 -19.23 -4.75
N VAL A 175 -2.08 -20.08 -4.96
CA VAL A 175 -0.87 -19.71 -5.72
C VAL A 175 -1.23 -19.38 -7.18
N ASN A 176 -2.11 -20.16 -7.80
CA ASN A 176 -2.56 -19.89 -9.17
C ASN A 176 -3.31 -18.56 -9.28
N VAL A 177 -4.27 -18.30 -8.38
CA VAL A 177 -5.04 -17.04 -8.33
C VAL A 177 -4.10 -15.86 -8.09
N ALA A 178 -3.14 -15.96 -7.17
CA ALA A 178 -2.17 -14.90 -6.91
C ALA A 178 -1.26 -14.61 -8.11
N ASN A 179 -0.79 -15.66 -8.80
CA ASN A 179 0.00 -15.50 -10.02
C ASN A 179 -0.79 -14.81 -11.14
N LEU A 180 -2.05 -15.21 -11.31
CA LEU A 180 -2.91 -14.65 -12.34
C LEU A 180 -3.31 -13.20 -12.02
N ALA A 181 -3.62 -12.90 -10.76
CA ALA A 181 -3.89 -11.55 -10.26
C ALA A 181 -2.69 -10.61 -10.47
N LYS A 182 -1.46 -11.10 -10.24
CA LYS A 182 -0.24 -10.33 -10.50
C LYS A 182 -0.07 -10.01 -11.99
N PHE A 183 -0.32 -10.99 -12.86
CA PHE A 183 -0.29 -10.79 -14.30
C PHE A 183 -1.31 -9.72 -14.74
N PHE A 184 -2.55 -9.79 -14.24
CA PHE A 184 -3.57 -8.77 -14.52
C PHE A 184 -3.20 -7.40 -13.96
N THR A 185 -2.57 -7.34 -12.79
CA THR A 185 -2.10 -6.07 -12.19
C THR A 185 -1.06 -5.39 -13.08
N GLU A 186 -0.09 -6.15 -13.60
CA GLU A 186 0.93 -5.63 -14.52
C GLU A 186 0.30 -5.15 -15.84
N PHE A 187 -0.72 -5.86 -16.33
CA PHE A 187 -1.50 -5.45 -17.49
C PHE A 187 -2.29 -4.15 -17.26
N VAL A 188 -2.97 -4.00 -16.12
CA VAL A 188 -3.69 -2.77 -15.77
C VAL A 188 -2.75 -1.58 -15.67
N PHE A 189 -1.56 -1.77 -15.09
CA PHE A 189 -0.53 -0.73 -15.05
C PHE A 189 0.00 -0.36 -16.43
N PHE A 190 0.21 -1.35 -17.31
CA PHE A 190 0.59 -1.10 -18.69
C PHE A 190 -0.49 -0.29 -19.44
N LEU A 191 -1.76 -0.66 -19.30
CA LEU A 191 -2.88 0.09 -19.87
C LEU A 191 -2.96 1.51 -19.32
N HIS A 192 -2.82 1.68 -18.00
CA HIS A 192 -2.83 2.99 -17.36
C HIS A 192 -1.71 3.89 -17.89
N TYR A 193 -0.50 3.35 -18.05
CA TYR A 193 0.63 4.08 -18.63
C TYR A 193 0.35 4.50 -20.08
N LYS A 194 -0.11 3.57 -20.92
CA LYS A 194 -0.44 3.87 -22.32
C LYS A 194 -1.55 4.92 -22.42
N PHE A 195 -2.59 4.81 -21.59
CA PHE A 195 -3.66 5.80 -21.50
C PHE A 195 -3.12 7.17 -21.10
N TRP A 196 -2.23 7.22 -20.10
CA TRP A 196 -1.60 8.47 -19.67
C TRP A 196 -0.72 9.08 -20.76
N ALA A 197 0.05 8.27 -21.49
CA ALA A 197 0.86 8.73 -22.62
C ALA A 197 0.00 9.29 -23.76
N ILE A 198 -1.10 8.61 -24.09
CA ILE A 198 -2.07 9.09 -25.09
C ILE A 198 -2.72 10.39 -24.64
N TRP A 199 -3.13 10.48 -23.37
CA TRP A 199 -3.71 11.70 -22.79
C TRP A 199 -2.72 12.86 -22.79
N GLY A 200 -1.44 12.61 -22.49
CA GLY A 200 -0.36 13.60 -22.61
C GLY A 200 -0.27 14.15 -24.04
N ASN A 201 -0.20 13.27 -25.03
CA ASN A 201 -0.15 13.65 -26.45
C ASN A 201 -1.41 14.41 -26.90
N LEU A 202 -2.60 13.99 -26.44
CA LEU A 202 -3.86 14.66 -26.76
C LEU A 202 -3.92 16.06 -26.12
N ARG A 203 -3.48 16.19 -24.87
CA ARG A 203 -3.40 17.48 -24.16
C ARG A 203 -2.44 18.42 -24.85
N ASP A 204 -1.27 17.94 -25.27
CA ASP A 204 -0.28 18.76 -25.97
C ASP A 204 -0.78 19.16 -27.38
N PHE A 205 -1.55 18.29 -28.04
CA PHE A 205 -2.26 18.61 -29.29
C PHE A 205 -3.31 19.72 -29.12
N PHE A 206 -4.15 19.65 -28.07
CA PHE A 206 -5.13 20.70 -27.77
C PHE A 206 -4.47 22.02 -27.34
N ARG A 207 -3.35 21.97 -26.62
CA ARG A 207 -2.57 23.15 -26.19
C ARG A 207 -1.84 23.83 -27.36
N SER A 208 -1.41 23.04 -28.36
CA SER A 208 -0.86 23.56 -29.62
C SER A 208 -1.90 24.31 -30.45
N ARG A 209 -3.18 23.92 -30.37
CA ARG A 209 -4.27 24.56 -31.11
C ARG A 209 -4.82 25.85 -30.47
N SER A 210 -4.51 26.12 -29.20
CA SER A 210 -4.94 27.33 -28.48
C SER A 210 -3.91 28.46 -28.49
N ASN A 211 -2.73 28.28 -29.09
CA ASN A 211 -1.68 29.30 -29.13
C ASN A 211 -1.73 30.09 -30.44
N ILE A 212 -2.01 31.40 -30.34
CA ILE A 212 -1.78 32.42 -31.36
C ILE A 212 -0.27 32.40 -31.73
N PRO A 213 0.11 32.49 -33.02
CA PRO A 213 1.49 32.30 -33.44
C PRO A 213 2.37 33.49 -32.97
N GLY A 214 3.22 33.27 -31.97
CA GLY A 214 4.13 34.32 -31.51
C GLY A 214 4.97 34.06 -30.25
N GLN A 215 5.00 32.84 -29.70
CA GLN A 215 5.88 32.57 -28.55
C GLN A 215 6.52 31.18 -28.66
N ASN A 216 7.76 31.17 -29.14
CA ASN A 216 8.63 30.00 -29.12
C ASN A 216 9.00 29.67 -27.67
N SER A 217 8.25 28.78 -27.04
CA SER A 217 8.72 28.01 -25.88
C SER A 217 9.22 26.65 -26.38
N ASN A 218 10.54 26.53 -26.52
CA ASN A 218 11.25 25.25 -26.60
C ASN A 218 11.08 24.49 -25.27
N GLU A 219 9.91 23.87 -25.07
CA GLU A 219 9.77 22.75 -24.14
C GLU A 219 9.91 21.47 -24.94
N ASN A 220 11.14 20.94 -24.97
CA ASN A 220 11.40 19.57 -25.42
C ASN A 220 10.61 18.63 -24.50
N SER A 221 9.41 18.24 -24.91
CA SER A 221 8.76 17.01 -24.50
C SER A 221 9.66 15.86 -24.89
N GLY A 222 10.57 15.48 -24.00
CA GLY A 222 11.48 14.38 -24.24
C GLY A 222 10.69 13.12 -24.55
N GLU A 223 10.84 12.59 -25.77
CA GLU A 223 10.48 11.23 -26.11
C GLU A 223 11.05 10.30 -25.03
N LEU A 224 10.13 9.63 -24.33
CA LEU A 224 10.41 8.88 -23.12
C LEU A 224 10.74 7.40 -23.40
N ILE A 225 11.07 7.04 -24.66
CA ILE A 225 11.37 5.67 -25.05
C ILE A 225 12.45 5.67 -26.14
N GLY A 226 13.65 5.19 -25.78
CA GLY A 226 14.52 4.52 -26.74
C GLY A 226 14.12 3.04 -26.80
N GLU A 227 14.15 2.44 -27.98
CA GLU A 227 13.66 1.07 -28.28
C GLU A 227 14.32 -0.07 -27.48
N ASN A 228 15.23 0.20 -26.54
CA ASN A 228 16.09 -0.80 -25.87
C ASN A 228 16.04 -0.76 -24.33
N ASP A 229 15.01 -0.20 -23.70
CA ASP A 229 14.91 -0.14 -22.23
C ASP A 229 14.36 -1.46 -21.62
N ASP A 230 15.09 -2.04 -20.66
CA ASP A 230 14.74 -3.28 -19.94
C ASP A 230 13.37 -3.20 -19.23
N GLU A 231 12.52 -4.24 -19.37
CA GLU A 231 11.15 -4.35 -18.81
C GLU A 231 11.06 -4.03 -17.31
N GLN A 232 12.09 -4.36 -16.54
CA GLN A 232 12.16 -4.10 -15.10
C GLN A 232 12.19 -2.59 -14.79
N SER A 233 12.90 -1.82 -15.62
CA SER A 233 13.02 -0.35 -15.50
C SER A 233 11.76 0.37 -15.96
N PHE A 234 11.00 -0.26 -16.87
CA PHE A 234 9.68 0.18 -17.29
C PHE A 234 8.66 -0.02 -16.16
N LEU A 235 8.62 -1.22 -15.54
CA LEU A 235 7.73 -1.50 -14.41
C LEU A 235 7.99 -0.60 -13.19
N GLU A 236 9.26 -0.24 -12.91
CA GLU A 236 9.57 0.73 -11.84
C GLU A 236 9.12 2.16 -12.16
N ARG A 237 9.18 2.59 -13.42
CA ARG A 237 8.69 3.91 -13.86
C ARG A 237 7.16 3.98 -13.89
N VAL A 238 6.49 2.91 -14.29
CA VAL A 238 5.03 2.80 -14.25
C VAL A 238 4.50 2.76 -12.80
N ARG A 239 5.23 2.12 -11.87
CA ARG A 239 4.93 2.15 -10.42
C ARG A 239 4.98 3.55 -9.80
N LEU A 240 5.66 4.50 -10.44
CA LEU A 240 5.78 5.88 -9.95
C LEU A 240 4.54 6.72 -10.29
N VAL A 241 3.76 6.31 -11.29
CA VAL A 241 2.44 6.87 -11.54
C VAL A 241 1.51 6.33 -10.45
N ARG A 242 1.11 7.21 -9.55
CA ARG A 242 0.31 6.87 -8.37
C ARG A 242 -1.08 6.41 -8.81
N PHE A 243 -1.24 5.11 -9.09
CA PHE A 243 -2.53 4.53 -9.41
C PHE A 243 -3.44 4.67 -8.19
N PRO A 244 -4.53 5.45 -8.25
CA PRO A 244 -5.40 5.66 -7.10
C PRO A 244 -6.12 4.34 -6.76
N PRO A 245 -6.06 3.85 -5.51
CA PRO A 245 -6.74 2.62 -5.09
C PRO A 245 -8.24 2.64 -5.36
N PHE A 246 -8.86 3.83 -5.31
CA PHE A 246 -10.28 4.02 -5.63
C PHE A 246 -10.62 3.53 -7.04
N ILE A 247 -9.71 3.68 -8.02
CA ILE A 247 -9.92 3.20 -9.39
C ILE A 247 -9.99 1.67 -9.43
N ALA A 248 -9.14 0.97 -8.66
CA ALA A 248 -9.20 -0.49 -8.57
C ALA A 248 -10.54 -0.97 -7.96
N PHE A 249 -11.01 -0.31 -6.90
CA PHE A 249 -12.31 -0.63 -6.30
C PHE A 249 -13.47 -0.37 -7.27
N THR A 250 -13.45 0.75 -7.99
CA THR A 250 -14.49 1.03 -9.00
C THR A 250 -14.50 0.00 -10.14
N LEU A 251 -13.34 -0.55 -10.51
CA LEU A 251 -13.24 -1.60 -11.53
C LEU A 251 -13.91 -2.90 -11.04
N VAL A 252 -13.64 -3.32 -9.80
CA VAL A 252 -14.27 -4.51 -9.21
C VAL A 252 -15.78 -4.33 -9.09
N ILE A 253 -16.24 -3.15 -8.66
CA ILE A 253 -17.66 -2.83 -8.54
C ILE A 253 -18.33 -2.86 -9.94
N ALA A 254 -17.71 -2.23 -10.94
CA ALA A 254 -18.20 -2.26 -12.32
C ALA A 254 -18.26 -3.68 -12.88
N TYR A 255 -17.26 -4.52 -12.58
CA TYR A 255 -17.27 -5.93 -12.93
C TYR A 255 -18.44 -6.68 -12.27
N GLY A 256 -18.69 -6.45 -10.98
CA GLY A 256 -19.81 -7.06 -10.26
C GLY A 256 -21.17 -6.71 -10.88
N PHE A 257 -21.39 -5.43 -11.22
CA PHE A 257 -22.60 -4.99 -11.91
C PHE A 257 -22.75 -5.61 -13.31
N LEU A 258 -21.65 -5.70 -14.07
CA LEU A 258 -21.66 -6.31 -15.41
C LEU A 258 -21.89 -7.81 -15.37
N ALA A 259 -21.28 -8.53 -14.42
CA ALA A 259 -21.50 -9.96 -14.21
C ALA A 259 -22.96 -10.24 -13.80
N ALA A 260 -23.55 -9.43 -12.93
CA ALA A 260 -24.95 -9.55 -12.55
C ALA A 260 -25.90 -9.37 -13.74
N LEU A 261 -25.61 -8.42 -14.65
CA LEU A 261 -26.38 -8.25 -15.89
C LEU A 261 -26.28 -9.47 -16.81
N ILE A 262 -25.10 -10.08 -16.92
CA ILE A 262 -24.91 -11.29 -17.74
C ILE A 262 -25.70 -12.45 -17.17
N ILE A 263 -25.65 -12.66 -15.85
CA ILE A 263 -26.37 -13.74 -15.17
C ILE A 263 -27.88 -13.57 -15.33
N GLN A 264 -28.40 -12.35 -15.17
CA GLN A 264 -29.83 -12.07 -15.34
C GLN A 264 -30.31 -12.30 -16.78
N LYS A 265 -29.49 -11.94 -17.78
CA LYS A 265 -29.87 -12.06 -19.21
C LYS A 265 -29.82 -13.51 -19.71
N GLN A 266 -29.29 -14.42 -18.92
CA GLN A 266 -29.25 -15.84 -19.24
C GLN A 266 -30.68 -16.43 -19.16
N TYR A 267 -31.22 -16.85 -20.31
CA TYR A 267 -32.65 -17.10 -20.60
C TYR A 267 -33.43 -18.05 -19.65
N GLU A 268 -32.77 -18.76 -18.74
CA GLU A 268 -33.42 -19.76 -17.87
C GLU A 268 -33.38 -19.41 -16.38
N ILE A 269 -32.77 -18.29 -16.00
CA ILE A 269 -32.65 -17.89 -14.59
C ILE A 269 -33.76 -16.90 -14.26
N LYS A 270 -34.77 -17.34 -13.49
CA LYS A 270 -35.87 -16.49 -12.99
C LYS A 270 -35.43 -15.57 -11.83
N TRP A 271 -34.20 -15.09 -11.82
CA TRP A 271 -33.70 -14.21 -10.74
C TRP A 271 -33.97 -12.75 -11.07
N THR A 272 -34.31 -11.98 -10.05
CA THR A 272 -34.30 -10.52 -10.19
C THR A 272 -32.86 -10.01 -10.34
N TYR A 273 -32.70 -8.79 -10.87
CA TYR A 273 -31.37 -8.18 -11.00
C TYR A 273 -30.65 -8.09 -9.64
N LEU A 274 -31.40 -7.76 -8.58
CA LEU A 274 -30.88 -7.62 -7.22
C LEU A 274 -30.39 -8.97 -6.68
N GLU A 275 -31.12 -10.05 -6.92
CA GLU A 275 -30.70 -11.41 -6.55
C GLU A 275 -29.44 -11.83 -7.30
N SER A 276 -29.36 -11.51 -8.60
CA SER A 276 -28.18 -11.78 -9.42
C SER A 276 -26.96 -10.98 -8.93
N LEU A 277 -27.16 -9.72 -8.52
CA LEU A 277 -26.13 -8.87 -7.94
C LEU A 277 -25.66 -9.41 -6.59
N TYR A 278 -26.60 -9.76 -5.71
CA TYR A 278 -26.33 -10.36 -4.41
C TYR A 278 -25.51 -11.64 -4.55
N PHE A 279 -25.97 -12.57 -5.40
CA PHE A 279 -25.25 -13.80 -5.71
C PHE A 279 -23.83 -13.48 -6.20
N THR A 280 -23.69 -12.58 -7.17
CA THR A 280 -22.38 -12.21 -7.75
C THR A 280 -21.40 -11.69 -6.71
N PHE A 281 -21.80 -10.75 -5.85
CA PHE A 281 -20.89 -10.17 -4.84
C PHE A 281 -20.52 -11.17 -3.74
N ILE A 282 -21.48 -11.94 -3.23
CA ILE A 282 -21.23 -12.99 -2.22
C ILE A 282 -20.30 -14.09 -2.77
N SER A 283 -20.42 -14.38 -4.06
CA SER A 283 -19.57 -15.36 -4.76
C SER A 283 -18.13 -14.85 -4.93
N ILE A 284 -17.98 -13.63 -5.44
CA ILE A 284 -16.67 -13.02 -5.73
C ILE A 284 -15.90 -12.69 -4.46
N LEU A 285 -16.59 -12.31 -3.38
CA LEU A 285 -16.03 -12.12 -2.05
C LEU A 285 -15.77 -13.43 -1.29
N THR A 286 -16.00 -14.58 -1.94
CA THR A 286 -15.79 -15.92 -1.39
C THR A 286 -16.52 -16.18 -0.07
N VAL A 287 -17.73 -15.63 0.09
CA VAL A 287 -18.59 -15.87 1.27
C VAL A 287 -19.45 -17.11 1.06
N GLY A 288 -20.09 -17.21 -0.12
CA GLY A 288 -20.76 -18.43 -0.59
C GLY A 288 -21.89 -18.97 0.30
N PHE A 289 -22.92 -18.17 0.61
CA PHE A 289 -24.04 -18.61 1.47
C PHE A 289 -24.80 -19.85 0.98
N GLY A 290 -24.89 -20.06 -0.34
CA GLY A 290 -25.54 -21.26 -0.88
C GLY A 290 -27.06 -21.20 -0.94
N ASP A 291 -27.63 -20.00 -1.00
CA ASP A 291 -29.07 -19.75 -1.12
C ASP A 291 -29.55 -19.67 -2.58
N TYR A 292 -28.74 -19.13 -3.48
CA TYR A 292 -29.07 -19.02 -4.92
C TYR A 292 -28.25 -19.97 -5.77
N ARG A 293 -28.87 -20.95 -6.45
CA ARG A 293 -28.16 -21.91 -7.31
C ARG A 293 -28.41 -21.68 -8.81
N PRO A 294 -27.37 -21.58 -9.66
CA PRO A 294 -27.56 -21.47 -11.09
C PRO A 294 -28.13 -22.77 -11.68
N HIS A 295 -28.98 -22.64 -12.70
CA HIS A 295 -29.53 -23.77 -13.46
C HIS A 295 -28.41 -24.62 -14.09
N PRO A 296 -28.53 -25.96 -14.19
CA PRO A 296 -27.49 -26.85 -14.71
C PRO A 296 -26.96 -26.50 -16.11
N GLU A 297 -27.77 -25.87 -16.97
CA GLU A 297 -27.32 -25.42 -18.30
C GLU A 297 -26.36 -24.22 -18.23
N ASN A 298 -26.58 -23.35 -17.24
CA ASN A 298 -25.86 -22.08 -17.07
C ASN A 298 -24.73 -22.16 -16.04
N MET A 299 -24.49 -23.35 -15.48
CA MET A 299 -23.53 -23.53 -14.40
C MET A 299 -22.08 -23.24 -14.82
N PHE A 300 -21.69 -23.60 -16.05
CA PHE A 300 -20.35 -23.32 -16.58
C PHE A 300 -20.07 -21.82 -16.82
N PRO A 301 -20.92 -21.06 -17.55
CA PRO A 301 -20.66 -19.63 -17.73
C PRO A 301 -20.68 -18.88 -16.39
N VAL A 302 -21.56 -19.25 -15.46
CA VAL A 302 -21.57 -18.70 -14.10
C VAL A 302 -20.27 -19.02 -13.36
N LEU A 303 -19.78 -20.26 -13.45
CA LEU A 303 -18.50 -20.66 -12.83
C LEU A 303 -17.32 -19.83 -13.35
N ILE A 304 -17.24 -19.62 -14.67
CA ILE A 304 -16.18 -18.82 -15.29
C ILE A 304 -16.25 -17.38 -14.79
N LEU A 305 -17.44 -16.78 -14.74
CA LEU A 305 -17.64 -15.43 -14.20
C LEU A 305 -17.22 -15.34 -12.75
N VAL A 306 -17.60 -16.30 -11.90
CA VAL A 306 -17.20 -16.29 -10.49
C VAL A 306 -15.68 -16.42 -10.34
N ILE A 307 -15.03 -17.33 -11.07
CA ILE A 307 -13.57 -17.49 -11.05
C ILE A 307 -12.88 -16.19 -11.51
N CYS A 308 -13.33 -15.59 -12.61
CA CYS A 308 -12.82 -14.31 -13.09
C CYS A 308 -12.98 -13.21 -12.03
N GLY A 309 -14.13 -13.13 -11.37
CA GLY A 309 -14.37 -12.18 -10.30
C GLY A 309 -13.44 -12.36 -9.11
N VAL A 310 -13.20 -13.60 -8.66
CA VAL A 310 -12.21 -13.90 -7.61
C VAL A 310 -10.80 -13.44 -8.00
N ILE A 311 -10.43 -13.59 -9.28
CA ILE A 311 -9.15 -13.08 -9.80
C ILE A 311 -9.11 -11.54 -9.77
N PHE A 312 -10.21 -10.86 -10.09
CA PHE A 312 -10.29 -9.39 -10.02
C PHE A 312 -10.24 -8.86 -8.59
N THR A 313 -10.91 -9.48 -7.63
CA THR A 313 -10.81 -9.09 -6.22
C THR A 313 -9.43 -9.33 -5.65
N THR A 314 -8.79 -10.45 -5.99
CA THR A 314 -7.41 -10.71 -5.56
C THR A 314 -6.41 -9.75 -6.22
N MET A 315 -6.65 -9.34 -7.47
CA MET A 315 -5.89 -8.24 -8.11
C MET A 315 -6.05 -6.92 -7.34
N CYS A 316 -7.27 -6.56 -6.94
CA CYS A 316 -7.51 -5.37 -6.13
C CYS A 316 -6.78 -5.43 -4.78
N MET A 317 -6.82 -6.57 -4.10
CA MET A 317 -6.08 -6.81 -2.86
C MET A 317 -4.55 -6.74 -3.06
N ASP A 318 -4.01 -7.21 -4.18
CA ASP A 318 -2.58 -7.07 -4.51
C ASP A 318 -2.18 -5.60 -4.73
N ILE A 319 -3.00 -4.82 -5.44
CA ILE A 319 -2.76 -3.37 -5.64
C ILE A 319 -2.74 -2.64 -4.31
N VAL A 320 -3.78 -2.84 -3.49
CA VAL A 320 -3.90 -2.24 -2.15
C VAL A 320 -2.74 -2.70 -1.27
N GLY A 321 -2.43 -3.99 -1.27
CA GLY A 321 -1.31 -4.57 -0.53
C GLY A 321 0.02 -3.91 -0.91
N ARG A 322 0.36 -3.80 -2.19
CA ARG A 322 1.62 -3.18 -2.63
C ARG A 322 1.73 -1.70 -2.27
N MET A 323 0.62 -0.97 -2.29
CA MET A 323 0.58 0.45 -1.94
C MET A 323 0.69 0.68 -0.45
N TYR A 324 -0.12 -0.03 0.34
CA TYR A 324 -0.27 0.24 1.76
C TYR A 324 0.65 -0.59 2.65
N LEU A 325 1.20 -1.73 2.21
CA LEU A 325 2.06 -2.55 3.08
C LEU A 325 3.32 -1.79 3.55
N LYS A 326 3.92 -0.96 2.68
CA LYS A 326 5.05 -0.10 3.07
C LYS A 326 4.63 1.02 4.01
N GLU A 327 3.46 1.61 3.80
CA GLU A 327 2.93 2.65 4.69
C GLU A 327 2.53 2.06 6.04
N ILE A 328 1.83 0.93 6.08
CA ILE A 328 1.44 0.20 7.29
C ILE A 328 2.67 -0.29 8.06
N HIS A 329 3.67 -0.85 7.38
CA HIS A 329 4.91 -1.27 8.05
C HIS A 329 5.74 -0.09 8.56
N TYR A 330 5.69 1.05 7.86
CA TYR A 330 6.29 2.30 8.34
C TYR A 330 5.50 2.90 9.50
N LEU A 331 4.17 2.87 9.45
CA LEU A 331 3.25 3.34 10.48
C LEU A 331 3.39 2.49 11.73
N GLY A 332 3.41 1.16 11.60
CA GLY A 332 3.57 0.20 12.70
C GLY A 332 4.91 0.32 13.42
N ARG A 333 6.02 0.56 12.69
CA ARG A 333 7.33 0.83 13.31
C ARG A 333 7.42 2.21 13.99
N LYS A 334 6.56 3.16 13.61
CA LYS A 334 6.60 4.55 14.12
C LYS A 334 5.52 4.85 15.16
N LEU A 335 4.46 4.06 15.22
CA LEU A 335 3.46 4.05 16.30
C LEU A 335 4.07 3.61 17.64
N GLN A 336 5.21 2.91 17.62
CA GLN A 336 6.02 2.69 18.83
C GLN A 336 6.64 3.99 19.39
N SER A 337 6.64 5.10 18.65
CA SER A 337 6.96 6.42 19.19
C SER A 337 5.66 7.11 19.60
N ASN A 338 5.50 7.38 20.90
CA ASN A 338 4.27 7.83 21.58
C ASN A 338 3.73 9.22 21.18
N ASN A 339 3.94 9.70 19.96
CA ASN A 339 3.53 11.03 19.53
C ASN A 339 2.56 10.99 18.34
N PRO A 340 1.24 11.19 18.54
CA PRO A 340 0.22 11.11 17.48
C PRO A 340 0.40 12.18 16.38
N PHE A 341 1.12 13.27 16.66
CA PHE A 341 1.35 14.37 15.72
C PHE A 341 2.62 14.21 14.86
N TYR A 342 3.35 13.11 14.99
CA TYR A 342 4.60 12.90 14.28
C TYR A 342 4.43 12.92 12.75
N MET A 343 3.35 12.32 12.24
CA MET A 343 3.01 12.28 10.80
C MET A 343 2.84 13.68 10.21
N ILE A 344 2.23 14.61 10.96
CA ILE A 344 2.04 16.01 10.53
C ILE A 344 3.39 16.74 10.54
N ARG A 345 4.26 16.49 11.53
CA ARG A 345 5.60 17.09 11.61
C ARG A 345 6.51 16.59 10.49
N GLU A 346 6.44 15.32 10.11
CA GLU A 346 7.25 14.74 9.04
C GLU A 346 6.70 15.08 7.65
N ALA A 347 5.37 15.13 7.45
CA ALA A 347 4.78 15.65 6.22
C ALA A 347 5.16 17.12 6.01
N LYS A 348 5.11 17.94 7.06
CA LYS A 348 5.64 19.32 7.04
C LYS A 348 7.17 19.33 6.82
N ALA A 349 7.94 18.41 7.39
CA ALA A 349 9.39 18.31 7.15
C ALA A 349 9.73 17.91 5.71
N LYS A 350 8.97 17.01 5.10
CA LYS A 350 9.14 16.58 3.72
C LYS A 350 8.78 17.70 2.74
N LYS A 351 7.69 18.42 2.99
CA LYS A 351 7.37 19.68 2.28
C LYS A 351 8.50 20.70 2.41
N ARG A 352 9.06 20.90 3.62
CA ARG A 352 10.22 21.76 3.87
C ARG A 352 11.47 21.34 3.08
N ARG A 353 11.80 20.05 3.02
CA ARG A 353 12.94 19.52 2.25
C ARG A 353 12.75 19.71 0.74
N VAL A 354 11.52 19.55 0.23
CA VAL A 354 11.21 19.76 -1.19
C VAL A 354 11.26 21.25 -1.54
N ALA A 355 10.71 22.13 -0.70
CA ALA A 355 10.80 23.58 -0.88
C ALA A 355 12.26 24.06 -0.86
N MET A 356 13.06 23.59 0.11
CA MET A 356 14.48 23.91 0.21
C MET A 356 15.28 23.36 -0.97
N ALA A 357 14.97 22.16 -1.46
CA ALA A 357 15.60 21.61 -2.66
C ALA A 357 15.25 22.42 -3.92
N ASN A 358 14.01 22.88 -4.06
CA ASN A 358 13.59 23.73 -5.17
C ASN A 358 14.23 25.13 -5.09
N LEU A 359 14.38 25.68 -3.89
CA LEU A 359 15.02 26.97 -3.65
C LEU A 359 16.53 26.90 -3.91
N LEU A 360 17.20 25.83 -3.48
CA LEU A 360 18.60 25.54 -3.82
C LEU A 360 18.77 25.30 -5.33
N ALA A 361 17.82 24.64 -5.99
CA ALA A 361 17.84 24.46 -7.44
C ALA A 361 17.63 25.79 -8.19
N GLN A 362 16.81 26.70 -7.67
CA GLN A 362 16.64 28.05 -8.23
C GLN A 362 17.85 28.95 -7.99
N LEU A 363 18.47 28.88 -6.80
CA LEU A 363 19.74 29.53 -6.49
C LEU A 363 20.85 29.03 -7.42
N ALA A 364 20.92 27.71 -7.63
CA ALA A 364 21.82 27.12 -8.60
C ALA A 364 21.52 27.65 -10.01
N LYS A 365 20.26 27.70 -10.46
CA LYS A 365 19.87 28.30 -11.76
C LYS A 365 20.27 29.77 -11.90
N GLY A 366 20.15 30.57 -10.84
CA GLY A 366 20.62 31.97 -10.82
C GLY A 366 22.13 32.12 -10.87
N MET A 367 22.87 31.10 -10.43
CA MET A 367 24.33 30.99 -10.57
C MET A 367 24.77 30.35 -11.90
N ILE A 368 23.84 29.73 -12.65
CA ILE A 368 24.08 29.07 -13.94
C ILE A 368 23.78 30.06 -15.09
N PHE A 369 24.56 31.14 -15.17
CA PHE A 369 24.89 31.73 -16.48
C PHE A 369 26.25 31.26 -17.00
N ALA A 370 26.95 30.38 -16.27
CA ALA A 370 28.31 29.94 -16.62
C ALA A 370 28.49 28.44 -16.96
N HIS A 371 27.48 27.56 -16.88
CA HIS A 371 27.67 26.18 -17.33
C HIS A 371 26.38 25.53 -17.88
N ARG A 372 26.28 25.53 -19.21
CA ARG A 372 25.15 25.07 -20.03
C ARG A 372 24.94 23.54 -20.03
N ASN A 373 25.69 22.78 -19.23
CA ASN A 373 25.82 21.32 -19.41
C ASN A 373 25.25 20.45 -18.26
N PHE A 374 24.61 21.05 -17.24
CA PHE A 374 24.15 20.31 -16.04
C PHE A 374 22.99 19.34 -16.31
N THR A 375 22.05 19.72 -17.19
CA THR A 375 20.86 18.93 -17.52
C THR A 375 21.18 17.72 -18.41
N GLU A 376 22.20 17.82 -19.26
CA GLU A 376 22.64 16.74 -20.12
C GLU A 376 23.45 15.67 -19.36
N MET A 377 24.22 16.10 -18.34
CA MET A 377 25.06 15.22 -17.53
C MET A 377 24.27 14.35 -16.54
N GLN A 378 23.17 14.86 -15.97
CA GLN A 378 22.27 14.02 -15.15
C GLN A 378 21.64 12.88 -15.96
N ARG A 379 21.31 13.13 -17.24
CA ARG A 379 20.75 12.13 -18.16
C ARG A 379 21.77 11.03 -18.50
N LYS A 380 23.06 11.36 -18.59
CA LYS A 380 24.16 10.40 -18.82
C LYS A 380 24.55 9.60 -17.55
N ILE A 381 24.43 10.19 -16.35
CA ILE A 381 24.71 9.50 -15.08
C ILE A 381 23.59 8.51 -14.71
N SER A 382 22.33 8.79 -15.05
CA SER A 382 21.22 7.84 -14.87
C SER A 382 21.34 6.62 -15.78
N LEU A 383 21.89 6.78 -16.99
CA LEU A 383 22.10 5.68 -17.94
C LEU A 383 23.34 4.82 -17.58
N ARG A 384 24.38 5.39 -16.94
CA ARG A 384 25.62 4.67 -16.61
C ARG A 384 25.61 3.93 -15.27
N LYS A 385 24.55 4.05 -14.46
CA LYS A 385 24.47 3.38 -13.14
C LYS A 385 23.93 1.94 -13.18
N PHE A 386 23.62 1.40 -14.36
CA PHE A 386 23.12 0.02 -14.50
C PHE A 386 24.10 -1.00 -15.08
N SER A 387 25.39 -0.68 -15.13
CA SER A 387 26.42 -1.71 -15.28
C SER A 387 27.46 -1.55 -14.18
N ARG A 388 27.39 -2.42 -13.17
CA ARG A 388 28.55 -3.12 -12.59
C ARG A 388 28.13 -4.08 -11.47
N HIS A 389 28.48 -5.34 -11.72
CA HIS A 389 28.79 -6.43 -10.80
C HIS A 389 27.62 -7.07 -10.03
N ARG A 390 26.99 -8.05 -10.70
CA ARG A 390 26.47 -9.26 -10.05
C ARG A 390 27.62 -9.84 -9.21
N ARG A 391 27.56 -9.71 -7.88
CA ARG A 391 28.34 -10.58 -7.02
C ARG A 391 27.73 -11.97 -7.16
N THR A 392 28.54 -12.92 -7.63
CA THR A 392 28.24 -14.34 -7.56
C THR A 392 28.08 -14.72 -6.09
N SER A 393 26.98 -15.38 -5.76
CA SER A 393 26.83 -16.06 -4.48
C SER A 393 27.80 -17.24 -4.46
N HIS A 394 28.93 -17.10 -3.78
CA HIS A 394 29.76 -18.25 -3.45
C HIS A 394 29.01 -19.08 -2.40
N ILE A 395 28.54 -20.25 -2.81
CA ILE A 395 28.15 -21.34 -1.91
C ILE A 395 29.47 -22.02 -1.53
N LEU A 396 29.78 -22.03 -0.23
CA LEU A 396 30.86 -22.86 0.30
C LEU A 396 30.35 -24.30 0.40
N PRO A 397 31.18 -25.31 0.04
CA PRO A 397 30.89 -26.68 0.37
C PRO A 397 31.11 -26.92 1.87
N ASP A 398 30.37 -27.91 2.37
CA ASP A 398 30.46 -28.54 3.69
C ASP A 398 29.62 -27.96 4.84
N GLY A 399 28.66 -28.80 5.24
CA GLY A 399 27.63 -28.54 6.22
C GLY A 399 28.12 -28.49 7.66
N THR A 400 28.53 -27.31 8.09
CA THR A 400 28.52 -26.94 9.51
C THR A 400 27.88 -25.56 9.68
N PHE A 401 26.72 -25.52 10.33
CA PHE A 401 26.03 -24.28 10.70
C PHE A 401 26.86 -23.54 11.77
N MET A 402 27.74 -22.63 11.35
CA MET A 402 28.26 -21.59 12.23
C MET A 402 27.40 -20.34 12.07
N PHE A 403 26.86 -19.83 13.18
CA PHE A 403 26.25 -18.51 13.23
C PHE A 403 27.20 -17.50 12.59
N ALA A 404 26.86 -17.01 11.39
CA ALA A 404 27.70 -16.09 10.66
C ALA A 404 27.92 -14.84 11.51
N ARG A 405 29.15 -14.65 12.01
CA ARG A 405 29.54 -13.42 12.70
C ARG A 405 29.45 -12.29 11.67
N LEU A 406 28.40 -11.49 11.78
CA LEU A 406 28.03 -10.46 10.81
C LEU A 406 28.99 -9.26 10.89
N PRO A 407 29.26 -8.58 9.76
CA PRO A 407 29.92 -7.27 9.77
C PRO A 407 29.10 -6.27 10.61
N PRO A 408 29.73 -5.22 11.15
CA PRO A 408 29.05 -4.25 12.00
C PRO A 408 27.96 -3.51 11.23
N ASP A 409 26.93 -3.07 11.95
CA ASP A 409 25.87 -2.26 11.37
C ASP A 409 26.43 -0.91 10.86
N PRO A 410 25.80 -0.29 9.85
CA PRO A 410 26.20 1.04 9.41
C PRO A 410 26.00 2.06 10.55
N PRO A 411 26.85 3.10 10.65
CA PRO A 411 26.73 4.13 11.68
C PRO A 411 25.36 4.84 11.60
N HIS A 412 24.77 5.10 12.76
CA HIS A 412 23.46 5.72 12.88
C HIS A 412 23.58 7.25 12.94
N GLU A 413 22.49 7.95 12.62
CA GLU A 413 22.37 9.42 12.78
C GLU A 413 23.52 10.25 12.16
N CYS A 414 24.06 9.79 11.03
CA CYS A 414 25.11 10.51 10.32
C CYS A 414 24.58 11.88 9.85
N GLN A 415 25.21 12.95 10.33
CA GLN A 415 24.84 14.33 10.02
C GLN A 415 26.06 15.21 9.73
N ILE A 416 25.83 16.26 8.95
CA ILE A 416 26.79 17.33 8.72
C ILE A 416 26.52 18.42 9.75
N VAL A 417 27.47 18.66 10.64
CA VAL A 417 27.34 19.61 11.76
C VAL A 417 27.58 21.04 11.28
N SER A 418 28.68 21.25 10.57
CA SER A 418 29.06 22.55 10.02
C SER A 418 29.71 22.37 8.66
N THR A 419 29.61 23.41 7.84
CA THR A 419 30.25 23.46 6.53
C THR A 419 30.79 24.86 6.36
N SER A 420 32.07 24.96 6.03
CA SER A 420 32.74 26.21 5.69
C SER A 420 33.14 26.19 4.20
N ALA A 421 33.92 27.18 3.77
CA ALA A 421 34.43 27.22 2.41
C ALA A 421 35.52 26.18 2.11
N TYR A 422 36.16 25.62 3.14
CA TYR A 422 37.29 24.68 2.98
C TYR A 422 37.22 23.48 3.94
N SER A 423 36.24 23.44 4.84
CA SER A 423 36.05 22.36 5.80
C SER A 423 34.60 21.89 5.88
N VAL A 424 34.42 20.58 6.14
CA VAL A 424 33.12 19.98 6.44
C VAL A 424 33.27 19.14 7.69
N ARG A 425 32.45 19.43 8.70
CA ARG A 425 32.41 18.67 9.95
C ARG A 425 31.28 17.65 9.92
N LEU A 426 31.65 16.39 10.02
CA LEU A 426 30.74 15.25 10.05
C LEU A 426 30.65 14.72 11.49
N ALA A 427 29.46 14.31 11.90
CA ALA A 427 29.23 13.60 13.15
C ALA A 427 28.28 12.42 12.94
N TRP A 428 28.49 11.34 13.67
CA TRP A 428 27.67 10.12 13.60
C TRP A 428 27.57 9.46 14.96
N ALA A 429 26.49 8.72 15.18
CA ALA A 429 26.33 7.89 16.37
C ALA A 429 27.10 6.55 16.20
N PRO A 430 27.52 5.91 17.31
CA PRO A 430 28.22 4.64 17.25
C PRO A 430 27.40 3.56 16.52
N ALA A 431 28.09 2.74 15.72
CA ALA A 431 27.49 1.56 15.11
C ALA A 431 27.23 0.48 16.17
N PHE A 432 26.08 -0.18 16.09
CA PHE A 432 25.76 -1.31 16.96
C PHE A 432 26.63 -2.52 16.58
N SER A 433 27.30 -3.12 17.58
CA SER A 433 28.07 -4.35 17.44
C SER A 433 27.64 -5.32 18.53
N SER A 434 27.33 -6.57 18.15
CA SER A 434 26.85 -7.64 19.04
C SER A 434 27.90 -8.17 20.02
N SER A 435 29.13 -7.65 19.98
CA SER A 435 30.23 -8.03 20.88
C SER A 435 31.18 -6.83 21.12
N ASP A 436 31.89 -6.85 22.26
CA ASP A 436 32.91 -5.90 22.76
C ASP A 436 34.14 -5.72 21.83
N VAL A 437 33.90 -5.54 20.53
CA VAL A 437 34.92 -5.37 19.51
C VAL A 437 35.01 -3.89 19.17
N LYS A 438 36.21 -3.32 19.31
CA LYS A 438 36.50 -1.93 18.93
C LYS A 438 36.18 -1.70 17.45
N VAL A 439 35.18 -0.87 17.19
CA VAL A 439 34.78 -0.42 15.85
C VAL A 439 35.54 0.86 15.52
N THR A 440 36.14 0.92 14.33
CA THR A 440 36.74 2.16 13.79
C THR A 440 35.97 2.62 12.57
N TYR A 441 36.08 3.90 12.21
CA TYR A 441 35.36 4.47 11.08
C TYR A 441 36.33 4.88 9.97
N ASN A 442 35.95 4.53 8.73
CA ASN A 442 36.63 4.99 7.52
C ASN A 442 35.71 5.98 6.79
N ILE A 443 36.26 7.12 6.38
CA ILE A 443 35.55 8.12 5.58
C ILE A 443 36.23 8.24 4.22
N ARG A 444 35.48 7.97 3.15
CA ARG A 444 35.94 8.17 1.77
C ARG A 444 35.21 9.37 1.19
N TYR A 445 35.93 10.35 0.66
CA TYR A 445 35.32 11.55 0.08
C TYR A 445 35.86 11.91 -1.30
N ARG A 446 35.01 12.49 -2.13
CA ARG A 446 35.35 12.93 -3.49
C ARG A 446 34.50 14.11 -3.95
N GLN A 447 35.04 14.88 -4.88
CA GLN A 447 34.29 15.91 -5.61
C GLN A 447 33.46 15.25 -6.71
N LYS A 448 32.17 15.60 -6.80
CA LYS A 448 31.22 14.84 -7.64
C LYS A 448 31.26 15.20 -9.13
N TYR A 449 31.73 16.40 -9.48
CA TYR A 449 31.64 16.98 -10.83
C TYR A 449 33.00 17.31 -11.44
N GLU A 450 34.09 16.74 -10.93
CA GLU A 450 35.38 16.86 -11.61
C GLU A 450 35.35 16.03 -12.90
N GLU A 451 35.72 16.64 -14.03
CA GLU A 451 35.82 15.93 -15.30
C GLU A 451 36.85 14.79 -15.15
N PHE A 452 36.44 13.59 -15.56
CA PHE A 452 37.36 12.47 -15.73
C PHE A 452 37.96 12.62 -17.13
N GLU A 453 39.26 12.89 -17.21
CA GLU A 453 39.97 12.72 -18.46
C GLU A 453 39.87 11.24 -18.89
N GLU A 454 39.63 11.00 -20.18
CA GLU A 454 39.51 9.65 -20.72
C GLU A 454 40.83 8.89 -20.55
N GLY A 455 40.91 8.07 -19.50
CA GLY A 455 42.08 7.24 -19.19
C GLY A 455 42.43 7.14 -17.71
N GLU A 456 41.92 8.05 -16.85
CA GLU A 456 42.21 8.00 -15.41
C GLU A 456 41.31 7.01 -14.64
N ASP A 457 41.94 6.21 -13.78
CA ASP A 457 41.25 5.28 -12.89
C ASP A 457 40.26 6.00 -11.96
N LYS A 458 39.00 5.55 -11.94
CA LYS A 458 37.90 6.11 -11.11
C LYS A 458 38.19 6.18 -9.60
N ASN A 459 39.23 5.48 -9.13
CA ASN A 459 39.64 5.41 -7.73
C ASN A 459 40.79 6.38 -7.37
N SER A 460 41.50 6.98 -8.34
CA SER A 460 42.69 7.80 -8.07
C SER A 460 42.38 9.09 -7.31
N LYS A 461 41.17 9.65 -7.48
CA LYS A 461 40.73 10.91 -6.84
C LYS A 461 39.92 10.71 -5.54
N ILE A 462 39.73 9.48 -5.07
CA ILE A 462 39.02 9.22 -3.81
C ILE A 462 39.98 9.39 -2.65
N ARG A 463 39.75 10.40 -1.80
CA ARG A 463 40.53 10.60 -0.58
C ARG A 463 39.93 9.77 0.55
N GLU A 464 40.77 9.04 1.28
CA GLU A 464 40.34 8.17 2.38
C GLU A 464 40.98 8.59 3.70
N LEU A 465 40.15 8.72 4.73
CA LEU A 465 40.56 8.85 6.14
C LEU A 465 40.22 7.52 6.83
N LYS A 466 41.22 6.83 7.38
CA LYS A 466 41.06 5.51 8.00
C LYS A 466 41.29 5.54 9.51
N GLY A 467 40.62 4.64 10.23
CA GLY A 467 40.93 4.36 11.64
C GLY A 467 40.46 5.43 12.63
N ILE A 468 39.40 6.17 12.29
CA ILE A 468 38.83 7.19 13.19
C ILE A 468 38.12 6.49 14.36
N GLN A 469 38.52 6.80 15.59
CA GLN A 469 37.85 6.30 16.81
C GLN A 469 36.79 7.29 17.33
N ASN A 470 36.91 8.56 16.97
CA ASN A 470 35.98 9.61 17.39
C ASN A 470 34.66 9.54 16.59
N PHE A 471 33.59 10.08 17.18
CA PHE A 471 32.26 10.17 16.57
C PHE A 471 32.04 11.42 15.72
N ALA A 472 33.05 12.29 15.63
CA ALA A 472 33.02 13.49 14.81
C ALA A 472 34.41 13.76 14.21
N VAL A 473 34.42 14.20 12.95
CA VAL A 473 35.64 14.55 12.21
C VAL A 473 35.40 15.79 11.36
N GLU A 474 36.37 16.70 11.37
CA GLU A 474 36.40 17.84 10.47
C GLU A 474 37.37 17.56 9.32
N ILE A 475 36.84 17.54 8.11
CA ILE A 475 37.60 17.31 6.88
C ILE A 475 38.04 18.67 6.36
N MET A 476 39.34 18.91 6.31
CA MET A 476 39.96 20.16 5.88
C MET A 476 40.42 20.11 4.41
N SER A 477 40.82 21.26 3.86
CA SER A 477 41.40 21.40 2.51
C SER A 477 40.46 20.97 1.37
N LEU A 478 39.18 21.27 1.51
CA LEU A 478 38.16 21.14 0.46
C LEU A 478 38.15 22.40 -0.43
N GLN A 479 37.72 22.23 -1.69
CA GLN A 479 37.47 23.36 -2.58
C GLN A 479 36.15 24.03 -2.21
N SER A 480 36.08 25.35 -2.32
CA SER A 480 34.86 26.13 -2.07
C SER A 480 33.87 26.05 -3.22
N CYS A 481 32.58 26.23 -2.93
CA CYS A 481 31.51 26.20 -3.93
C CYS A 481 31.46 24.88 -4.74
N SER A 482 31.91 23.78 -4.14
CA SER A 482 32.02 22.46 -4.78
C SER A 482 31.16 21.44 -4.05
N LEU A 483 30.56 20.51 -4.80
CA LEU A 483 29.75 19.43 -4.26
C LEU A 483 30.61 18.21 -3.93
N TYR A 484 30.64 17.84 -2.64
CA TYR A 484 31.34 16.65 -2.16
C TYR A 484 30.37 15.52 -1.79
N GLU A 485 30.80 14.29 -2.08
CA GLU A 485 30.18 13.04 -1.63
C GLU A 485 31.07 12.42 -0.54
N PHE A 486 30.54 12.26 0.67
CA PHE A 486 31.21 11.62 1.80
C PHE A 486 30.59 10.24 2.05
N ARG A 487 31.41 9.21 2.19
CA ARG A 487 30.99 7.84 2.50
C ARG A 487 31.60 7.40 3.81
N ILE A 488 30.76 7.12 4.79
CA ILE A 488 31.17 6.66 6.12
C ILE A 488 30.91 5.17 6.23
N THR A 489 31.92 4.40 6.61
CA THR A 489 31.84 2.94 6.83
C THR A 489 32.39 2.61 8.20
N ALA A 490 31.67 1.78 8.96
CA ALA A 490 32.18 1.18 10.19
C ALA A 490 33.02 -0.05 9.84
N VAL A 491 34.15 -0.21 10.50
CA VAL A 491 35.10 -1.30 10.30
C VAL A 491 35.31 -2.03 11.61
N SER A 492 35.09 -3.34 11.57
CA SER A 492 35.39 -4.27 12.65
C SER A 492 36.28 -5.39 12.13
N LYS A 493 36.78 -6.26 13.02
CA LYS A 493 37.57 -7.44 12.65
C LYS A 493 36.84 -8.41 11.70
N TYR A 494 35.52 -8.30 11.60
CA TYR A 494 34.65 -9.14 10.75
C TYR A 494 34.31 -8.53 9.38
N GLY A 495 34.73 -7.29 9.10
CA GLY A 495 34.52 -6.64 7.80
C GLY A 495 34.02 -5.19 7.88
N GLU A 496 33.83 -4.58 6.71
CA GLU A 496 33.27 -3.22 6.56
C GLU A 496 31.73 -3.26 6.48
N SER A 497 31.08 -2.29 7.13
CA SER A 497 29.64 -2.07 7.04
C SER A 497 29.22 -1.56 5.65
N LYS A 498 27.91 -1.55 5.38
CA LYS A 498 27.36 -0.79 4.25
C LYS A 498 27.72 0.70 4.41
N PRO A 499 28.09 1.41 3.33
CA PRO A 499 28.46 2.82 3.41
C PRO A 499 27.24 3.72 3.57
N VAL A 500 27.31 4.66 4.50
CA VAL A 500 26.35 5.77 4.61
C VAL A 500 26.86 6.93 3.76
N ILE A 501 26.03 7.40 2.82
CA ILE A 501 26.41 8.43 1.85
C ILE A 501 25.79 9.77 2.25
N LEU A 502 26.63 10.78 2.45
CA LEU A 502 26.27 12.17 2.69
C LEU A 502 26.74 13.04 1.52
N VAL A 503 25.95 14.03 1.13
CA VAL A 503 26.27 14.93 0.02
C VAL A 503 26.08 16.37 0.48
N GLN A 504 27.10 17.21 0.31
CA GLN A 504 27.10 18.59 0.81
C GLN A 504 27.86 19.53 -0.13
N TYR A 505 27.33 20.74 -0.30
CA TYR A 505 28.01 21.86 -0.95
C TYR A 505 28.88 22.61 0.06
N THR A 506 30.13 22.90 -0.29
CA THR A 506 30.98 23.82 0.46
C THR A 506 30.57 25.27 0.20
N GLU A 507 30.77 26.13 1.19
CA GLU A 507 30.36 27.54 1.10
C GLU A 507 31.31 28.34 0.16
N PRO A 508 30.85 29.43 -0.47
CA PRO A 508 31.72 30.33 -1.24
C PRO A 508 32.76 31.05 -0.36
N GLN A 509 33.98 31.28 -0.88
CA GLN A 509 35.06 31.96 -0.11
C GLN A 509 34.79 33.45 0.14
N LEU A 510 33.96 34.06 -0.71
CA LEU A 510 33.65 35.48 -0.70
C LEU A 510 32.37 35.79 0.10
N SER A 511 31.58 34.79 0.50
CA SER A 511 30.37 34.99 1.29
C SER A 511 30.67 35.03 2.80
N PRO A 512 29.83 35.72 3.59
CA PRO A 512 29.91 35.66 5.05
C PRO A 512 29.80 34.22 5.56
N GLN A 513 30.63 33.85 6.54
CA GLN A 513 30.70 32.48 7.09
C GLN A 513 30.01 32.40 8.44
N HIS A 514 29.65 31.18 8.85
CA HIS A 514 29.15 30.89 10.20
C HIS A 514 28.01 31.80 10.67
N ILE A 515 26.96 31.95 9.84
CA ILE A 515 25.78 32.73 10.24
C ILE A 515 25.01 32.00 11.34
N LEU A 516 24.87 32.64 12.49
CA LEU A 516 24.17 32.17 13.67
C LEU A 516 23.01 33.10 14.00
N ALA A 517 21.91 32.53 14.51
CA ALA A 517 20.77 33.27 15.03
C ALA A 517 20.66 32.99 16.53
N THR A 518 20.86 34.01 17.34
CA THR A 518 20.62 34.01 18.77
C THR A 518 19.24 34.62 19.03
N LYS A 519 18.38 33.91 19.77
CA LYS A 519 17.09 34.46 20.17
C LYS A 519 17.29 35.33 21.40
N LEU A 520 16.82 36.58 21.34
CA LEU A 520 16.87 37.50 22.49
C LEU A 520 15.52 37.54 23.23
N SER A 521 14.41 37.53 22.48
CA SER A 521 13.06 37.55 23.04
C SER A 521 12.08 36.82 22.10
N PRO A 522 10.82 36.57 22.50
CA PRO A 522 9.85 35.85 21.68
C PRO A 522 9.57 36.51 20.32
N ASN A 523 9.80 37.82 20.18
CA ASN A 523 9.63 38.58 18.93
C ASN A 523 10.94 39.22 18.40
N SER A 524 12.11 38.87 18.94
CA SER A 524 13.37 39.44 18.49
C SER A 524 14.48 38.41 18.32
N ILE A 525 15.12 38.44 17.15
CA ILE A 525 16.23 37.55 16.77
C ILE A 525 17.45 38.40 16.45
N GLU A 526 18.57 38.08 17.08
CA GLU A 526 19.90 38.60 16.74
C GLU A 526 20.56 37.65 15.74
N LEU A 527 21.08 38.20 14.65
CA LEU A 527 21.94 37.48 13.72
C LEU A 527 23.38 37.93 13.92
N SER A 528 24.30 36.96 13.91
CA SER A 528 25.73 37.20 13.92
C SER A 528 26.43 36.37 12.86
N TRP A 529 27.45 36.92 12.20
CA TRP A 529 28.24 36.20 11.19
C TRP A 529 29.72 36.58 11.25
N GLU A 530 30.54 35.72 10.66
CA GLU A 530 31.97 35.96 10.46
C GLU A 530 32.23 36.58 9.07
N PRO A 531 33.26 37.45 8.95
CA PRO A 531 33.60 38.05 7.67
C PRO A 531 34.04 36.98 6.65
N PRO A 532 33.89 37.26 5.34
CA PRO A 532 34.37 36.38 4.29
C PRO A 532 35.88 36.16 4.39
N TYR A 533 36.30 34.93 4.06
CA TYR A 533 37.69 34.50 4.20
C TYR A 533 38.63 35.20 3.20
N LYS A 534 38.16 35.49 1.99
CA LYS A 534 38.89 36.31 1.00
C LYS A 534 38.30 37.71 0.92
N ARG A 535 39.18 38.72 0.73
CA ARG A 535 38.83 40.16 0.66
C ARG A 535 38.16 40.72 1.93
N ALA A 536 38.59 40.26 3.11
CA ALA A 536 38.07 40.76 4.40
C ALA A 536 38.36 42.26 4.63
N ASN A 537 39.46 42.78 4.10
CA ASN A 537 39.86 44.18 4.26
C ASN A 537 39.19 45.14 3.24
N ASP A 538 38.48 44.62 2.24
CA ASP A 538 37.88 45.38 1.14
C ASP A 538 36.35 45.50 1.25
N LEU A 539 35.83 45.39 2.47
CA LEU A 539 34.40 45.34 2.78
C LEU A 539 33.81 46.73 3.03
N LYS A 540 32.72 47.04 2.33
CA LYS A 540 31.95 48.28 2.50
C LYS A 540 30.81 48.10 3.50
N ASN A 541 29.97 47.10 3.29
CA ASN A 541 28.84 46.74 4.14
C ASN A 541 28.32 45.34 3.81
N TYR A 542 27.43 44.79 4.65
CA TYR A 542 26.69 43.57 4.41
C TYR A 542 25.25 43.89 4.02
N VAL A 543 24.61 43.03 3.24
CA VAL A 543 23.16 43.08 2.99
C VAL A 543 22.55 41.78 3.47
N VAL A 544 21.65 41.88 4.45
CA VAL A 544 20.89 40.74 4.96
C VAL A 544 19.54 40.73 4.28
N TYR A 545 19.15 39.57 3.75
CA TYR A 545 17.82 39.31 3.22
C TYR A 545 17.05 38.42 4.17
N TRP A 546 15.77 38.70 4.35
CA TRP A 546 14.86 37.85 5.11
C TRP A 546 13.47 37.76 4.50
N THR A 547 12.80 36.65 4.80
CA THR A 547 11.43 36.39 4.35
C THR A 547 10.67 35.57 5.41
N ASP A 548 9.37 35.81 5.51
CA ASP A 548 8.42 35.00 6.29
C ASP A 548 7.73 33.91 5.43
N ASN A 549 7.99 33.91 4.12
CA ASN A 549 7.47 32.95 3.16
C ASN A 549 8.60 32.14 2.49
N SER A 550 8.61 30.83 2.72
CA SER A 550 9.64 29.92 2.20
C SER A 550 9.58 29.66 0.70
N GLU A 551 8.47 30.02 0.03
CA GLU A 551 8.27 29.80 -1.41
C GLU A 551 8.50 31.07 -2.26
N ALA A 552 8.71 32.22 -1.62
CA ALA A 552 8.94 33.49 -2.30
C ALA A 552 10.29 33.53 -3.03
N ARG A 553 10.31 34.14 -4.21
CA ARG A 553 11.56 34.28 -5.01
C ARG A 553 12.48 35.28 -4.33
N LEU A 554 13.80 35.13 -4.48
CA LEU A 554 14.80 36.02 -3.86
C LEU A 554 14.63 37.51 -4.14
N GLY A 555 13.99 37.88 -5.26
CA GLY A 555 13.67 39.28 -5.57
C GLY A 555 12.57 39.89 -4.69
N GLU A 556 11.74 39.06 -4.06
CA GLU A 556 10.62 39.46 -3.19
C GLU A 556 11.03 39.53 -1.71
N TRP A 557 12.28 39.17 -1.40
CA TRP A 557 12.77 39.15 -0.02
C TRP A 557 13.06 40.56 0.48
N GLN A 558 12.77 40.80 1.75
CA GLN A 558 13.12 42.05 2.40
C GLN A 558 14.64 42.12 2.56
N LYS A 559 15.23 43.31 2.40
CA LYS A 559 16.68 43.51 2.42
C LYS A 559 17.07 44.69 3.32
N MET A 560 18.18 44.56 4.03
CA MET A 560 18.69 45.58 4.95
C MET A 560 20.21 45.66 4.84
N ASN A 561 20.73 46.87 4.79
CA ASN A 561 22.17 47.12 4.79
C ASN A 561 22.67 47.18 6.24
N VAL A 562 23.71 46.40 6.55
CA VAL A 562 24.30 46.28 7.88
C VAL A 562 25.79 46.60 7.78
N TYR A 563 26.26 47.57 8.56
CA TYR A 563 27.67 48.01 8.55
C TYR A 563 28.52 47.32 9.64
N GLY A 564 27.96 46.31 10.31
CA GLY A 564 28.61 45.51 11.35
C GLY A 564 28.49 44.00 11.11
N ARG A 565 28.91 43.21 12.10
CA ARG A 565 28.88 41.72 12.07
C ARG A 565 27.65 41.13 12.76
N ARG A 566 26.82 41.99 13.34
CA ARG A 566 25.62 41.64 14.10
C ARG A 566 24.48 42.57 13.73
N VAL A 567 23.26 42.05 13.74
CA VAL A 567 22.03 42.83 13.55
C VAL A 567 20.91 42.21 14.38
N VAL A 568 20.06 43.05 14.96
CA VAL A 568 18.88 42.61 15.71
C VAL A 568 17.63 42.94 14.91
N PHE A 569 16.80 41.92 14.67
CA PHE A 569 15.47 42.08 14.11
C PHE A 569 14.47 42.15 15.26
N THR A 570 13.82 43.30 15.39
CA THR A 570 12.71 43.53 16.33
C THR A 570 11.37 43.40 15.61
N GLU A 571 10.28 43.17 16.35
CA GLU A 571 8.89 43.10 15.82
C GLU A 571 8.60 41.92 14.88
N LEU A 572 9.27 40.78 15.08
CA LEU A 572 8.95 39.55 14.35
C LEU A 572 7.64 38.94 14.85
N LYS A 573 6.87 38.32 13.94
CA LYS A 573 5.63 37.58 14.26
C LYS A 573 5.95 36.43 15.21
N TYR A 574 5.12 36.21 16.21
CA TYR A 574 5.26 35.10 17.17
C TYR A 574 4.95 33.74 16.53
N ASP A 575 5.59 32.69 17.03
CA ASP A 575 5.46 31.31 16.55
C ASP A 575 5.65 31.13 15.03
N TRP A 576 6.39 32.05 14.39
CA TRP A 576 6.55 32.09 12.94
C TRP A 576 7.97 31.72 12.51
N PHE A 577 8.10 31.31 11.26
CA PHE A 577 9.37 30.90 10.67
C PHE A 577 9.92 31.99 9.77
N TYR A 578 11.18 32.34 9.98
CA TYR A 578 11.91 33.30 9.17
C TYR A 578 13.14 32.63 8.56
N LEU A 579 13.40 32.99 7.30
CA LEU A 579 14.59 32.58 6.58
C LEU A 579 15.48 33.80 6.40
N PHE A 580 16.76 33.68 6.74
CA PHE A 580 17.76 34.76 6.67
C PHE A 580 18.92 34.34 5.79
N CYS A 581 19.44 35.25 4.96
CA CYS A 581 20.72 35.07 4.27
C CYS A 581 21.45 36.40 4.15
N ALA A 582 22.78 36.37 3.99
CA ALA A 582 23.59 37.58 3.92
C ALA A 582 24.53 37.57 2.71
N THR A 583 24.84 38.76 2.20
CA THR A 583 25.88 38.99 1.19
C THR A 583 26.80 40.10 1.67
N ALA A 584 28.08 40.03 1.30
CA ALA A 584 29.05 41.08 1.50
C ALA A 584 29.11 41.99 0.27
N CYS A 585 29.12 43.30 0.46
CA CYS A 585 29.41 44.27 -0.59
C CYS A 585 30.85 44.77 -0.42
N PHE A 586 31.64 44.67 -1.47
CA PHE A 586 33.02 45.17 -1.49
C PHE A 586 33.07 46.65 -1.89
N ASN A 587 34.18 47.33 -1.61
CA ASN A 587 34.33 48.76 -1.95
C ASN A 587 34.23 49.03 -3.45
N ASN A 588 34.56 48.03 -4.28
CA ASN A 588 34.46 48.07 -5.74
C ASN A 588 33.02 48.00 -6.27
N GLY A 589 32.01 47.93 -5.39
CA GLY A 589 30.59 47.85 -5.76
C GLY A 589 30.09 46.44 -6.09
N GLU A 590 31.00 45.46 -6.19
CA GLU A 590 30.68 44.05 -6.38
C GLU A 590 30.03 43.44 -5.12
N ARG A 591 29.04 42.57 -5.31
CA ARG A 591 28.40 41.80 -4.23
C ARG A 591 28.91 40.37 -4.23
N SER A 592 29.11 39.82 -3.03
CA SER A 592 29.45 38.42 -2.86
C SER A 592 28.27 37.51 -3.19
N PRO A 593 28.53 36.22 -3.47
CA PRO A 593 27.50 35.19 -3.39
C PRO A 593 26.77 35.25 -2.05
N LEU A 594 25.50 34.82 -2.05
CA LEU A 594 24.69 34.69 -0.85
C LEU A 594 25.29 33.60 0.05
N SER A 595 25.28 33.86 1.36
CA SER A 595 25.58 32.86 2.37
C SER A 595 24.54 31.73 2.36
N ARG A 596 24.84 30.66 3.09
CA ARG A 596 23.84 29.66 3.46
C ARG A 596 22.61 30.33 4.10
N ALA A 597 21.43 29.89 3.69
CA ALA A 597 20.18 30.36 4.27
C ALA A 597 20.00 29.76 5.68
N LEU A 598 19.87 30.63 6.68
CA LEU A 598 19.64 30.30 8.07
C LEU A 598 18.14 30.31 8.36
N PHE A 599 17.66 29.27 9.02
CA PHE A 599 16.25 29.14 9.38
C PHE A 599 16.09 29.37 10.88
N ALA A 600 15.30 30.36 11.28
CA ALA A 600 15.03 30.65 12.68
C ALA A 600 13.53 30.74 12.94
N LYS A 601 13.11 30.32 14.13
CA LYS A 601 11.71 30.32 14.57
C LYS A 601 11.57 31.19 15.82
N THR A 602 10.62 32.12 15.79
CA THR A 602 10.21 32.89 16.98
C THR A 602 9.41 32.02 17.94
N ASP A 603 9.43 32.38 19.22
CA ASP A 603 8.75 31.59 20.24
C ASP A 603 7.26 31.99 20.34
N LYS A 604 6.47 31.13 20.99
CA LYS A 604 5.07 31.40 21.27
C LYS A 604 4.97 32.46 22.36
N ILE A 605 3.91 33.25 22.34
CA ILE A 605 3.54 34.09 23.48
C ILE A 605 3.13 33.14 24.61
N GLU A 606 3.97 33.04 25.64
CA GLU A 606 3.60 32.39 26.89
C GLU A 606 2.86 33.42 27.75
N PHE A 607 1.54 33.27 27.87
CA PHE A 607 0.75 34.05 28.82
C PHE A 607 1.08 33.55 30.23
N ASN A 608 1.89 34.31 30.95
CA ASN A 608 2.17 34.03 32.35
C ASN A 608 0.90 34.36 33.15
N THR A 609 0.19 33.35 33.62
CA THR A 609 -1.14 33.45 34.28
C THR A 609 -1.12 34.30 35.55
N LYS A 610 0.06 34.66 36.07
CA LYS A 610 0.22 35.46 37.29
C LYS A 610 0.24 36.98 37.08
N CYS A 611 0.34 37.47 35.84
CA CYS A 611 0.58 38.91 35.58
C CYS A 611 -0.57 39.64 34.90
N VAL A 612 -1.73 39.01 34.69
CA VAL A 612 -2.94 39.71 34.23
C VAL A 612 -3.85 39.84 35.44
N GLY A 613 -4.13 41.07 35.87
CA GLY A 613 -5.08 41.33 36.95
C GLY A 613 -6.35 40.51 36.73
N HIS A 614 -6.77 39.77 37.76
CA HIS A 614 -7.90 38.84 37.72
C HIS A 614 -9.12 39.50 37.07
N SER A 615 -9.33 39.24 35.78
CA SER A 615 -10.54 39.64 35.09
C SER A 615 -11.57 38.54 35.30
N ARG A 616 -12.74 38.93 35.79
CA ARG A 616 -13.94 38.11 36.02
C ARG A 616 -14.33 37.22 34.83
N THR A 617 -13.85 37.55 33.62
CA THR A 617 -14.05 36.76 32.41
C THR A 617 -13.31 35.41 32.43
N ILE A 618 -12.16 35.31 33.10
CA ILE A 618 -11.38 34.07 33.18
C ILE A 618 -12.07 33.07 34.11
N GLU A 619 -12.61 33.53 35.25
CA GLU A 619 -13.42 32.69 36.16
C GLU A 619 -14.64 32.10 35.44
N ILE A 620 -15.33 32.90 34.62
CA ILE A 620 -16.51 32.43 33.89
C ILE A 620 -16.12 31.37 32.84
N MET A 621 -14.97 31.51 32.18
CA MET A 621 -14.51 30.52 31.21
C MET A 621 -14.00 29.23 31.85
N GLU A 622 -13.32 29.32 33.00
CA GLU A 622 -12.94 28.13 33.77
C GLU A 622 -14.17 27.39 34.33
N GLU A 623 -15.19 28.10 34.79
CA GLU A 623 -16.43 27.50 35.30
C GLU A 623 -17.24 26.79 34.19
N ILE A 624 -17.25 27.35 32.97
CA ILE A 624 -17.89 26.70 31.81
C ILE A 624 -17.12 25.46 31.38
N ALA A 625 -15.78 25.53 31.31
CA ALA A 625 -14.94 24.40 30.94
C ALA A 625 -15.06 23.25 31.96
N ARG A 626 -15.13 23.56 33.26
CA ARG A 626 -15.30 22.54 34.31
C ARG A 626 -16.64 21.83 34.22
N LYS A 627 -17.71 22.54 33.83
CA LYS A 627 -19.04 21.95 33.61
C LYS A 627 -19.12 21.07 32.37
N GLU A 628 -18.28 21.32 31.35
CA GLU A 628 -18.17 20.45 30.18
C GLU A 628 -17.40 19.16 30.51
N GLU A 629 -16.31 19.24 31.28
CA GLU A 629 -15.58 18.05 31.76
C GLU A 629 -16.42 17.18 32.72
N GLU A 630 -17.23 17.79 33.59
CA GLU A 630 -18.16 17.05 34.48
C GLU A 630 -19.28 16.34 33.68
N ARG A 631 -19.69 16.88 32.52
CA ARG A 631 -20.66 16.23 31.62
C ARG A 631 -20.05 15.04 30.88
N GLU A 632 -18.84 15.18 30.34
CA GLU A 632 -18.14 14.09 29.63
C GLU A 632 -17.77 12.92 30.57
N ALA A 633 -17.49 13.19 31.85
CA ALA A 633 -17.22 12.15 32.84
C ALA A 633 -18.46 11.28 33.18
N SER A 634 -19.67 11.81 32.99
CA SER A 634 -20.93 11.11 33.33
C SER A 634 -21.41 10.12 32.27
N GLU A 635 -20.92 10.22 31.02
CA GLU A 635 -21.27 9.35 29.89
C GLU A 635 -20.19 8.30 29.59
N THR A 636 -19.71 7.57 30.59
CA THR A 636 -18.95 6.33 30.35
C THR A 636 -19.65 5.13 30.99
N THR A 637 -20.24 4.33 30.11
CA THR A 637 -20.83 3.02 30.37
C THR A 637 -19.87 2.11 31.15
N PRO A 638 -20.29 1.45 32.25
CA PRO A 638 -19.39 0.63 33.04
C PRO A 638 -19.20 -0.75 32.39
N LEU A 639 -17.99 -1.02 31.91
CA LEU A 639 -17.51 -2.37 31.61
C LEU A 639 -17.31 -3.14 32.92
N LEU A 640 -18.08 -4.22 33.10
CA LEU A 640 -17.98 -5.19 34.18
C LEU A 640 -16.54 -5.74 34.29
N LYS A 641 -15.87 -5.47 35.42
CA LYS A 641 -14.57 -6.04 35.75
C LYS A 641 -14.72 -7.16 36.78
N ARG A 642 -14.22 -8.33 36.39
CA ARG A 642 -14.23 -9.60 37.11
C ARG A 642 -13.12 -9.63 38.19
N ARG A 643 -13.43 -10.32 39.30
CA ARG A 643 -12.58 -10.95 40.34
C ARG A 643 -12.10 -10.11 41.53
N GLY A 644 -12.59 -10.51 42.72
CA GLY A 644 -11.79 -11.29 43.68
C GLY A 644 -11.46 -10.62 45.01
N CYS A 645 -11.80 -11.33 46.12
CA CYS A 645 -11.45 -11.09 47.54
C CYS A 645 -12.14 -9.88 48.19
N THR A 646 -12.66 -9.91 49.43
CA THR A 646 -12.24 -10.64 50.65
C THR A 646 -13.37 -10.67 51.69
N SER A 647 -13.24 -11.64 52.62
CA SER A 647 -13.97 -11.88 53.88
C SER A 647 -14.50 -10.66 54.64
N PHE A 648 -15.64 -10.84 55.32
CA PHE A 648 -15.89 -10.64 56.77
C PHE A 648 -17.31 -11.19 57.04
N ALA A 649 -17.45 -12.24 57.86
CA ALA A 649 -18.17 -12.24 59.16
C ALA A 649 -19.53 -11.53 59.09
N ILE A 650 -20.68 -12.20 59.19
CA ILE A 650 -21.15 -13.14 60.22
C ILE A 650 -22.00 -14.24 59.57
#